data_AF-A0A2E1A6K9-F1
#
_entry.id   AF-A0A2E1A6K9-F1
#
_cell.length_a   1.000
_cell.length_b   1.000
_cell.length_c   1.000
_cell.angle_alpha   90.00
_cell.angle_beta   90.00
_cell.angle_gamma   90.00
#
_symmetry.space_group_name_H-M   'P 1'
#
loop_
_entity.id
_entity.type
_entity.pdbx_description
1 polymer ?
#
loop_
_entity_poly.entity_id
_entity_poly.type
_entity_poly.pdbx_seq_one_letter_code
_entity_poly.pdbx_strand_id
1 'polypeptide(L)'
;MVAQTDGVPHLPQNYSLSAADWWANHPYNPATQANNYIPVGTITNSGPQVNVCEYASGSNTAGIKEALAQLPVTGGTLFFPNNCSPYILTNPLEWNQNLYAADFDWVEGGVNVDIAGRSNLHFVSDKPGTIIQGSFHIHSSAHAGRTCRHDPVRNFYFKNLTFQDPGRNHLAIIFEDTEDILFDNVTFDNASVLSVIKGNNLFFRESYFVNAPIHFDGSQFVGVVSSSAELDFANHDGIYDNPYFVDFHQNNDAICDGDQNGTLDIYEERLPKYFALDSNAFVHTSGQGPVVLGALAQAVFQNNFILSSAENPLTDFVKIHADNRPNPATGAFFNYVDYQFSNNVISWSETLFNLDVFDPMERGNVTIAYTTAADVTELFKGISGASNPILMCGNVLNGQAVDSACQEVSGQTAPDTTPAAPTTATPTAAPTSVAIFAGAPDLENLISDFAVNSSQTYQWQNLSRNQAMYIDRAYQFMGIPSQYQGFYYLQTANEDKFSSADSPLIGFTARQPVDVYLVYTNINSQVSSWLTDWNTDYPPIGSDLLGDEATRLVASRSLDAGETITLNGNGGLNDQTSMYNVLVAAADITSRESSSAAATSTAIVSADTAVESTFTEVRTFSQLPSELQAALAVIEPKRTSEVDNPFGTHTTVLKENHELSDLPSFLEMVSDTGYSWIKDYFGANQVTSDNSPASYWETFPDHYYDYFSEAQRLGFRIIIRLDFPRVDGRIPTTSEDMAYVAAFYRRAAEEFGAYVDDWEIDNEPNLGNFNPWITETEYANIAAVAAAAIREGDPDATIYAPGIAMLQALNFIPRPYIQNLIEAGLLDDIDVFSYHPYRLDLVDRFPARASEFAPYNFWTDYRSQIADLRSRIGEMPIAVTEMGYSTFRNEDTDTRNITLLTQAKYEQRSMILDFDLGVEPTINFIFKRPFEGQYEREYNFNIVEPDNTPKPIYYAVRNINAIFDNSMQHAPFDVTCENGTASDLQILAYTKPGEAYDELIIALWDAVEADDNNHQVGTCDLVMPSTGYEGFAFYDLLYENSQANELNFQVVDGLVIIPDIPVLDSPGIVRGIQLR
;
A
#
# COMPACT_ATOMS: atom_id res chain seq x y z
N MET A 1 27.61 7.42 51.48
CA MET A 1 28.07 6.28 50.66
C MET A 1 26.97 6.03 49.67
N VAL A 2 27.27 6.09 48.38
CA VAL A 2 26.38 5.56 47.34
C VAL A 2 26.39 4.03 47.46
N ALA A 3 25.28 3.36 47.16
CA ALA A 3 25.29 1.91 47.03
C ALA A 3 26.11 1.52 45.80
N GLN A 4 27.12 0.66 45.96
CA GLN A 4 27.73 -0.01 44.82
C GLN A 4 26.78 -1.13 44.38
N THR A 5 26.56 -1.26 43.07
CA THR A 5 25.75 -2.34 42.51
C THR A 5 26.70 -3.45 42.03
N ASP A 6 26.37 -4.69 42.35
CA ASP A 6 27.11 -5.88 41.90
C ASP A 6 26.47 -6.40 40.61
N GLY A 7 27.21 -6.33 39.50
CA GLY A 7 26.67 -6.42 38.15
C GLY A 7 25.95 -5.16 37.67
N VAL A 8 25.77 -5.04 36.36
CA VAL A 8 24.75 -4.19 35.75
C VAL A 8 23.38 -4.73 36.18
N PRO A 9 22.46 -3.92 36.72
CA PRO A 9 21.16 -4.39 37.16
C PRO A 9 20.31 -4.83 35.97
N HIS A 10 19.66 -5.98 36.12
CA HIS A 10 18.58 -6.39 35.22
C HIS A 10 17.32 -5.57 35.51
N LEU A 11 16.69 -5.03 34.46
CA LEU A 11 15.57 -4.08 34.58
C LEU A 11 14.30 -4.62 33.91
N PRO A 12 13.42 -5.31 34.66
CA PRO A 12 12.13 -5.81 34.17
C PRO A 12 11.32 -4.77 33.38
N GLN A 13 11.11 -5.09 32.11
CA GLN A 13 10.46 -4.24 31.12
C GLN A 13 8.98 -4.00 31.46
N ASN A 14 8.53 -2.74 31.47
CA ASN A 14 7.11 -2.41 31.62
C ASN A 14 6.61 -1.59 30.42
N TYR A 15 5.84 -2.24 29.55
CA TYR A 15 5.30 -1.65 28.33
C TYR A 15 4.05 -0.77 28.58
N SER A 16 3.50 -0.75 29.79
CA SER A 16 2.30 0.03 30.15
C SER A 16 2.57 1.44 30.68
N LEU A 17 3.84 1.85 30.78
CA LEU A 17 4.22 3.23 31.12
C LEU A 17 4.20 4.14 29.88
N SER A 18 4.16 5.45 30.14
CA SER A 18 4.48 6.48 29.15
C SER A 18 6.00 6.65 29.01
N ALA A 19 6.48 7.25 27.93
CA ALA A 19 7.89 7.62 27.74
C ALA A 19 8.44 8.40 28.94
N ALA A 20 7.64 9.39 29.40
CA ALA A 20 7.96 10.23 30.55
C ALA A 20 8.02 9.44 31.86
N ASP A 21 7.03 8.60 32.15
CA ASP A 21 6.98 7.81 33.40
C ASP A 21 8.04 6.71 33.44
N TRP A 22 8.38 6.12 32.28
CA TRP A 22 9.50 5.22 32.15
C TRP A 22 10.82 5.95 32.45
N TRP A 23 11.13 7.04 31.74
CA TRP A 23 12.40 7.74 31.93
C TRP A 23 12.51 8.39 33.32
N ALA A 24 11.44 9.04 33.81
CA ALA A 24 11.34 9.59 35.16
C ALA A 24 11.32 8.51 36.27
N ASN A 25 11.58 7.25 35.94
CA ASN A 25 11.97 6.19 36.86
C ASN A 25 13.20 5.38 36.38
N HIS A 26 13.68 5.48 35.14
CA HIS A 26 14.72 4.58 34.62
C HIS A 26 16.09 4.77 35.31
N PRO A 27 16.68 3.77 36.01
CA PRO A 27 17.71 3.97 37.04
C PRO A 27 19.09 4.51 36.63
N TYR A 28 19.24 4.90 35.37
CA TYR A 28 20.41 5.61 34.84
C TYR A 28 20.14 7.09 34.52
N ASN A 29 18.94 7.62 34.76
CA ASN A 29 18.48 8.99 34.41
C ASN A 29 18.90 10.09 35.43
N PRO A 30 19.79 11.03 35.07
CA PRO A 30 19.50 12.45 34.77
C PRO A 30 18.61 13.30 35.71
N ALA A 31 17.30 13.02 35.80
CA ALA A 31 16.29 14.03 36.21
C ALA A 31 15.23 13.57 37.24
N THR A 32 15.38 12.39 37.85
CA THR A 32 14.41 11.78 38.78
C THR A 32 14.72 12.08 40.26
N GLN A 33 13.87 11.62 41.20
CA GLN A 33 13.95 11.98 42.63
C GLN A 33 13.82 10.78 43.59
N ALA A 34 14.10 9.55 43.15
CA ALA A 34 13.79 8.34 43.90
C ALA A 34 15.00 7.39 44.10
N ASN A 35 14.84 6.43 45.03
CA ASN A 35 15.86 6.15 46.05
C ASN A 35 17.07 5.25 45.72
N ASN A 36 17.29 4.80 44.48
CA ASN A 36 18.28 3.76 44.15
C ASN A 36 19.23 4.10 42.98
N TYR A 37 19.28 5.36 42.52
CA TYR A 37 20.13 5.77 41.41
C TYR A 37 21.53 5.19 41.46
N ILE A 38 22.02 4.80 40.29
CA ILE A 38 23.33 4.21 40.09
C ILE A 38 24.18 5.24 39.34
N PRO A 39 25.01 6.07 40.02
CA PRO A 39 25.91 7.00 39.34
C PRO A 39 26.93 6.29 38.45
N VAL A 40 27.51 7.04 37.53
CA VAL A 40 28.61 6.57 36.67
C VAL A 40 29.77 6.07 37.54
N GLY A 41 30.31 4.93 37.13
CA GLY A 41 31.43 4.26 37.73
C GLY A 41 31.13 3.44 38.99
N THR A 42 29.85 3.31 39.40
CA THR A 42 29.45 2.62 40.65
C THR A 42 29.06 1.15 40.49
N ILE A 43 28.93 0.65 39.25
CA ILE A 43 28.87 -0.80 39.00
C ILE A 43 30.22 -1.44 39.39
N THR A 44 30.13 -2.62 40.00
CA THR A 44 31.21 -3.47 40.47
C THR A 44 30.93 -4.93 40.12
N ASN A 45 31.92 -5.80 40.29
CA ASN A 45 31.75 -7.26 40.16
C ASN A 45 32.31 -7.92 41.43
N SER A 46 31.55 -8.80 42.07
CA SER A 46 32.02 -9.63 43.20
C SER A 46 32.83 -10.86 42.74
N GLY A 47 32.82 -11.16 41.44
CA GLY A 47 33.72 -12.12 40.80
C GLY A 47 35.19 -11.67 40.81
N PRO A 48 36.13 -12.54 40.39
CA PRO A 48 37.54 -12.23 40.41
C PRO A 48 37.89 -11.12 39.41
N GLN A 49 38.75 -10.20 39.83
CA GLN A 49 39.38 -9.22 38.94
C GLN A 49 40.74 -9.75 38.46
N VAL A 50 40.95 -9.76 37.15
CA VAL A 50 42.14 -10.28 36.47
C VAL A 50 42.82 -9.12 35.74
N ASN A 51 44.06 -8.82 36.13
CA ASN A 51 44.87 -7.77 35.50
C ASN A 51 45.47 -8.30 34.19
N VAL A 52 44.99 -7.81 33.05
CA VAL A 52 45.41 -8.24 31.71
C VAL A 52 46.94 -8.13 31.50
N CYS A 53 47.59 -7.19 32.19
CA CYS A 53 49.02 -6.89 32.01
C CYS A 53 49.97 -7.73 32.86
N GLU A 54 49.44 -8.64 33.69
CA GLU A 54 50.24 -9.65 34.41
C GLU A 54 50.46 -10.92 33.56
N TYR A 55 49.79 -11.03 32.40
CA TYR A 55 49.83 -12.18 31.50
C TYR A 55 50.83 -12.01 30.36
N ALA A 56 51.21 -13.13 29.72
CA ALA A 56 52.25 -13.13 28.71
C ALA A 56 51.75 -12.43 27.44
N SER A 57 52.42 -11.34 27.05
CA SER A 57 51.96 -10.43 25.98
C SER A 57 50.72 -9.59 26.36
N GLY A 58 50.59 -9.22 27.64
CA GLY A 58 49.46 -8.49 28.24
C GLY A 58 49.01 -7.15 27.64
N SER A 59 49.57 -6.68 26.52
CA SER A 59 49.06 -5.55 25.73
C SER A 59 48.71 -5.95 24.28
N ASN A 60 48.45 -7.24 24.03
CA ASN A 60 47.97 -7.72 22.73
C ASN A 60 46.99 -8.90 22.85
N THR A 61 46.46 -9.35 21.70
CA THR A 61 45.60 -10.53 21.52
C THR A 61 45.89 -11.70 22.46
N ALA A 62 47.15 -12.13 22.58
CA ALA A 62 47.50 -13.34 23.34
C ALA A 62 47.33 -13.12 24.86
N GLY A 63 47.75 -11.96 25.37
CA GLY A 63 47.58 -11.60 26.78
C GLY A 63 46.12 -11.40 27.17
N ILE A 64 45.31 -10.82 26.28
CA ILE A 64 43.85 -10.70 26.47
C ILE A 64 43.18 -12.08 26.48
N LYS A 65 43.54 -13.00 25.57
CA LYS A 65 43.03 -14.38 25.59
C LYS A 65 43.41 -15.11 26.89
N GLU A 66 44.66 -14.98 27.34
CA GLU A 66 45.15 -15.62 28.56
C GLU A 66 44.43 -15.08 29.81
N ALA A 67 44.22 -13.77 29.89
CA ALA A 67 43.48 -13.12 30.98
C ALA A 67 41.99 -13.50 31.00
N LEU A 68 41.30 -13.45 29.85
CA LEU A 68 39.89 -13.86 29.73
C LEU A 68 39.67 -15.33 30.12
N ALA A 69 40.64 -16.20 29.80
CA ALA A 69 40.61 -17.60 30.20
C ALA A 69 40.82 -17.83 31.72
N GLN A 70 41.28 -16.84 32.49
CA GLN A 70 41.33 -16.93 33.96
C GLN A 70 40.00 -16.58 34.63
N LEU A 71 39.07 -15.93 33.93
CA LEU A 71 37.75 -15.60 34.48
C LEU A 71 36.85 -16.86 34.49
N PRO A 72 36.31 -17.26 35.66
CA PRO A 72 35.46 -18.44 35.78
C PRO A 72 34.18 -18.26 34.96
N VAL A 73 33.51 -19.38 34.65
CA VAL A 73 32.27 -19.39 33.85
C VAL A 73 31.14 -18.52 34.42
N THR A 74 31.20 -18.21 35.72
CA THR A 74 30.27 -17.30 36.42
C THR A 74 30.49 -15.81 36.13
N GLY A 75 31.59 -15.44 35.48
CA GLY A 75 31.99 -14.05 35.19
C GLY A 75 33.08 -13.49 36.10
N GLY A 76 33.31 -12.19 35.97
CA GLY A 76 34.33 -11.42 36.69
C GLY A 76 34.83 -10.24 35.85
N THR A 77 35.93 -9.62 36.28
CA THR A 77 36.42 -8.36 35.70
C THR A 77 37.77 -8.51 35.01
N LEU A 78 37.83 -8.26 33.71
CA LEU A 78 39.08 -7.90 33.04
C LEU A 78 39.45 -6.46 33.39
N PHE A 79 40.62 -6.30 33.98
CA PHE A 79 41.18 -5.02 34.36
C PHE A 79 42.30 -4.63 33.41
N PHE A 80 42.17 -3.44 32.82
CA PHE A 80 43.06 -2.87 31.81
C PHE A 80 43.82 -1.66 32.38
N PRO A 81 44.96 -1.82 33.06
CA PRO A 81 45.81 -0.71 33.47
C PRO A 81 46.22 0.23 32.32
N ASN A 82 45.97 1.53 32.45
CA ASN A 82 46.35 2.50 31.43
C ASN A 82 47.87 2.53 31.17
N ASN A 83 48.71 2.15 32.14
CA ASN A 83 50.16 2.09 31.98
C ASN A 83 50.67 1.01 30.99
N CYS A 84 49.74 0.23 30.44
CA CYS A 84 49.94 -0.89 29.54
C CYS A 84 49.24 -0.69 28.16
N SER A 85 48.49 0.41 28.02
CA SER A 85 47.89 0.90 26.78
C SER A 85 48.95 1.30 25.74
N PRO A 86 48.73 1.12 24.42
CA PRO A 86 47.54 0.52 23.80
C PRO A 86 47.54 -1.01 23.84
N TYR A 87 46.35 -1.59 23.99
CA TYR A 87 46.10 -3.02 23.84
C TYR A 87 45.78 -3.32 22.37
N ILE A 88 46.67 -4.01 21.65
CA ILE A 88 46.53 -4.17 20.20
C ILE A 88 46.09 -5.59 19.84
N LEU A 89 44.89 -5.71 19.28
CA LEU A 89 44.31 -6.95 18.79
C LEU A 89 44.66 -7.10 17.30
N THR A 90 45.36 -8.18 16.93
CA THR A 90 45.91 -8.36 15.57
C THR A 90 45.68 -9.75 14.95
N ASN A 91 44.98 -10.63 15.65
CA ASN A 91 44.59 -11.97 15.18
C ASN A 91 43.22 -12.33 15.79
N PRO A 92 42.37 -13.10 15.10
CA PRO A 92 41.08 -13.56 15.62
C PRO A 92 41.25 -14.53 16.80
N LEU A 93 40.32 -14.45 17.76
CA LEU A 93 40.28 -15.28 18.97
C LEU A 93 39.02 -16.14 19.06
N GLU A 94 38.86 -17.11 18.16
CA GLU A 94 37.85 -18.17 18.32
C GLU A 94 37.97 -18.86 19.69
N TRP A 95 36.84 -19.04 20.40
CA TRP A 95 36.73 -19.96 21.54
C TRP A 95 36.19 -21.30 21.03
N ASN A 96 37.03 -22.35 21.06
CA ASN A 96 36.74 -23.56 20.32
C ASN A 96 35.89 -24.60 21.10
N GLN A 97 34.57 -24.60 20.88
CA GLN A 97 33.71 -25.80 20.96
C GLN A 97 32.57 -25.76 19.92
N ASN A 98 32.88 -26.22 18.71
CA ASN A 98 31.95 -26.59 17.60
C ASN A 98 31.27 -25.46 16.79
N LEU A 99 31.92 -25.16 15.66
CA LEU A 99 31.43 -24.55 14.40
C LEU A 99 29.94 -24.84 14.08
N TYR A 100 29.17 -23.94 13.47
CA TYR A 100 29.36 -23.17 12.21
C TYR A 100 28.56 -21.84 12.26
N ALA A 101 28.63 -20.86 11.34
CA ALA A 101 29.39 -20.63 10.09
C ALA A 101 29.63 -19.12 9.90
N ALA A 102 30.42 -18.73 8.89
CA ALA A 102 30.34 -17.39 8.31
C ALA A 102 29.37 -17.42 7.11
N ASP A 103 28.14 -16.95 7.32
CA ASP A 103 27.07 -16.83 6.31
C ASP A 103 26.46 -15.41 6.33
N PHE A 104 27.30 -14.38 6.48
CA PHE A 104 26.93 -12.97 6.40
C PHE A 104 27.86 -12.22 5.44
N ASP A 105 27.44 -12.10 4.18
CA ASP A 105 28.20 -11.44 3.09
C ASP A 105 28.53 -9.95 3.34
N TRP A 106 27.91 -9.33 4.36
CA TRP A 106 28.07 -7.91 4.71
C TRP A 106 29.12 -7.64 5.80
N VAL A 107 29.59 -8.67 6.51
CA VAL A 107 30.68 -8.54 7.49
C VAL A 107 32.00 -9.01 6.87
N GLU A 108 32.61 -8.15 6.04
CA GLU A 108 33.95 -8.42 5.49
C GLU A 108 34.93 -8.68 6.65
N GLY A 109 35.57 -9.87 6.63
CA GLY A 109 36.00 -10.53 7.86
C GLY A 109 37.10 -9.83 8.65
N GLY A 110 36.81 -9.47 9.92
CA GLY A 110 37.77 -8.75 10.78
C GLY A 110 37.63 -8.88 12.31
N VAL A 111 36.71 -9.70 12.86
CA VAL A 111 36.51 -9.81 14.33
C VAL A 111 37.76 -10.33 15.04
N ASN A 112 38.24 -9.63 16.08
CA ASN A 112 39.45 -10.03 16.81
C ASN A 112 39.17 -10.81 18.11
N VAL A 113 38.06 -10.56 18.80
CA VAL A 113 37.68 -11.23 20.05
C VAL A 113 36.23 -11.70 19.98
N ASP A 114 36.01 -13.01 19.98
CA ASP A 114 34.68 -13.62 20.06
C ASP A 114 34.41 -14.16 21.48
N ILE A 115 33.20 -13.89 21.98
CA ILE A 115 32.71 -14.22 23.33
C ILE A 115 31.31 -14.84 23.25
N ALA A 116 31.25 -16.08 22.77
CA ALA A 116 30.07 -16.93 22.78
C ALA A 116 29.65 -17.41 24.18
N GLY A 117 28.37 -17.25 24.54
CA GLY A 117 27.72 -17.95 25.65
C GLY A 117 28.22 -17.58 27.07
N ARG A 118 28.72 -16.35 27.29
CA ARG A 118 29.31 -15.92 28.56
C ARG A 118 28.72 -14.61 29.11
N SER A 119 28.06 -14.70 30.26
CA SER A 119 27.53 -13.56 31.03
C SER A 119 28.50 -13.03 32.11
N ASN A 120 28.15 -11.90 32.73
CA ASN A 120 28.78 -11.30 33.91
C ASN A 120 30.24 -10.83 33.70
N LEU A 121 30.58 -10.36 32.49
CA LEU A 121 31.94 -9.95 32.12
C LEU A 121 32.12 -8.43 32.13
N HIS A 122 33.01 -7.93 32.98
CA HIS A 122 33.30 -6.50 33.13
C HIS A 122 34.69 -6.17 32.57
N PHE A 123 34.83 -5.03 31.90
CA PHE A 123 36.01 -4.56 31.19
C PHE A 123 36.35 -3.13 31.66
N VAL A 124 37.25 -2.98 32.62
CA VAL A 124 37.43 -1.70 33.34
C VAL A 124 38.88 -1.24 33.40
N SER A 125 39.11 0.07 33.33
CA SER A 125 40.43 0.69 33.51
C SER A 125 40.53 1.57 34.76
N ASP A 126 41.76 1.76 35.28
CA ASP A 126 42.06 2.60 36.44
C ASP A 126 41.83 4.09 36.19
N LYS A 127 41.96 4.55 34.94
CA LYS A 127 41.69 5.92 34.53
C LYS A 127 41.29 6.01 33.05
N PRO A 128 40.64 7.11 32.61
CA PRO A 128 40.14 7.24 31.24
C PRO A 128 41.28 7.40 30.23
N GLY A 129 41.01 7.03 28.96
CA GLY A 129 42.00 7.10 27.88
C GLY A 129 42.84 5.82 27.72
N THR A 130 42.33 4.67 28.17
CA THR A 130 42.99 3.37 27.99
C THR A 130 42.60 2.75 26.66
N ILE A 131 43.53 2.84 25.70
CA ILE A 131 43.27 2.49 24.31
C ILE A 131 43.28 0.98 24.10
N ILE A 132 42.20 0.45 23.54
CA ILE A 132 42.10 -0.88 22.93
C ILE A 132 41.94 -0.67 21.42
N GLN A 133 42.80 -1.30 20.63
CA GLN A 133 42.77 -1.28 19.17
C GLN A 133 42.30 -2.64 18.67
N GLY A 134 41.19 -2.65 17.91
CA GLY A 134 40.57 -3.85 17.35
C GLY A 134 39.26 -4.28 18.03
N SER A 135 38.66 -5.32 17.47
CA SER A 135 37.21 -5.57 17.48
C SER A 135 36.76 -6.71 18.40
N PHE A 136 35.55 -6.58 18.96
CA PHE A 136 34.90 -7.61 19.79
C PHE A 136 33.55 -8.05 19.20
N HIS A 137 33.13 -9.27 19.53
CA HIS A 137 31.80 -9.83 19.25
C HIS A 137 31.36 -10.61 20.50
N ILE A 138 30.15 -10.36 20.99
CA ILE A 138 29.63 -10.93 22.24
C ILE A 138 28.20 -11.39 21.99
N HIS A 139 27.93 -12.69 22.14
CA HIS A 139 26.65 -13.25 21.73
C HIS A 139 26.21 -14.49 22.53
N SER A 140 24.91 -14.83 22.46
CA SER A 140 24.32 -15.94 23.24
C SER A 140 24.81 -17.35 22.86
N SER A 141 25.54 -17.49 21.75
CA SER A 141 25.84 -18.76 21.05
C SER A 141 24.62 -19.51 20.48
N ALA A 142 23.40 -19.26 20.98
CA ALA A 142 22.17 -19.86 20.47
C ALA A 142 21.66 -19.22 19.16
N HIS A 143 22.15 -18.02 18.84
CA HIS A 143 21.77 -17.21 17.68
C HIS A 143 22.03 -17.87 16.32
N ALA A 144 23.02 -18.78 16.23
CA ALA A 144 23.39 -19.45 14.97
C ALA A 144 22.24 -20.30 14.39
N GLY A 145 21.47 -19.70 13.47
CA GLY A 145 20.34 -20.33 12.79
C GLY A 145 18.99 -20.24 13.52
N ARG A 146 18.76 -19.23 14.39
CA ARG A 146 17.44 -18.98 15.01
C ARG A 146 16.95 -17.55 14.77
N THR A 147 15.67 -17.44 14.45
CA THR A 147 14.93 -16.15 14.42
C THR A 147 14.67 -15.59 15.83
N CYS A 148 14.72 -16.43 16.86
CA CYS A 148 14.28 -16.12 18.22
C CYS A 148 15.43 -16.20 19.23
N ARG A 149 15.53 -15.18 20.10
CA ARG A 149 16.31 -15.19 21.35
C ARG A 149 15.96 -16.39 22.22
N HIS A 150 16.97 -16.99 22.85
CA HIS A 150 16.77 -17.93 23.96
C HIS A 150 17.96 -17.88 24.94
N ASP A 151 17.69 -17.56 26.21
CA ASP A 151 18.68 -17.43 27.31
C ASP A 151 19.83 -16.45 26.98
N PRO A 152 19.54 -15.13 26.84
CA PRO A 152 20.52 -14.12 26.47
C PRO A 152 21.70 -14.04 27.43
N VAL A 153 22.89 -13.82 26.88
CA VAL A 153 24.07 -13.49 27.69
C VAL A 153 23.96 -12.04 28.18
N ARG A 154 24.34 -11.80 29.44
CA ARG A 154 24.03 -10.52 30.10
C ARG A 154 25.02 -10.03 31.11
N ASN A 155 24.80 -8.81 31.61
CA ASN A 155 25.62 -8.12 32.62
C ASN A 155 27.05 -7.87 32.10
N PHE A 156 27.13 -6.97 31.13
CA PHE A 156 28.38 -6.51 30.53
C PHE A 156 28.62 -5.05 30.88
N TYR A 157 29.80 -4.75 31.43
CA TYR A 157 30.12 -3.41 31.91
C TYR A 157 31.48 -2.96 31.38
N PHE A 158 31.53 -1.80 30.75
CA PHE A 158 32.73 -1.20 30.18
C PHE A 158 33.00 0.13 30.88
N LYS A 159 34.24 0.37 31.30
CA LYS A 159 34.58 1.59 32.05
C LYS A 159 35.97 2.13 31.74
N ASN A 160 36.07 3.44 31.49
CA ASN A 160 37.34 4.17 31.31
C ASN A 160 38.19 3.71 30.09
N LEU A 161 37.58 3.01 29.13
CA LEU A 161 38.26 2.48 27.95
C LEU A 161 38.17 3.44 26.75
N THR A 162 39.02 3.26 25.76
CA THR A 162 38.99 3.96 24.47
C THR A 162 39.14 2.94 23.35
N PHE A 163 38.08 2.68 22.58
CA PHE A 163 38.15 1.82 21.40
C PHE A 163 38.59 2.65 20.19
N GLN A 164 39.63 2.21 19.47
CA GLN A 164 40.25 2.98 18.38
C GLN A 164 40.58 2.08 17.18
N ASP A 165 40.12 2.45 15.97
CA ASP A 165 40.47 1.73 14.74
C ASP A 165 41.75 2.32 14.11
N PRO A 166 42.78 1.51 13.76
CA PRO A 166 43.87 1.93 12.88
C PRO A 166 43.50 1.95 11.38
N GLY A 167 42.31 1.50 11.00
CA GLY A 167 41.72 1.54 9.65
C GLY A 167 40.68 2.67 9.46
N ARG A 168 39.73 2.44 8.55
CA ARG A 168 38.56 3.30 8.29
C ARG A 168 37.22 2.54 8.34
N ASN A 169 37.25 1.22 8.54
CA ASN A 169 36.18 0.30 8.15
C ASN A 169 35.94 -0.83 9.17
N HIS A 170 36.47 -0.78 10.40
CA HIS A 170 36.29 -1.85 11.39
C HIS A 170 35.33 -1.52 12.54
N LEU A 171 34.47 -2.49 12.83
CA LEU A 171 33.51 -2.51 13.94
C LEU A 171 34.23 -2.52 15.30
N ALA A 172 33.84 -1.64 16.23
CA ALA A 172 34.44 -1.58 17.56
C ALA A 172 34.06 -2.79 18.43
N ILE A 173 32.76 -3.05 18.55
CA ILE A 173 32.16 -4.20 19.25
C ILE A 173 30.88 -4.59 18.47
N ILE A 174 30.49 -5.86 18.56
CA ILE A 174 29.20 -6.39 18.10
C ILE A 174 28.53 -7.09 19.28
N PHE A 175 27.22 -6.89 19.46
CA PHE A 175 26.39 -7.61 20.42
C PHE A 175 25.21 -8.28 19.71
N GLU A 176 24.93 -9.55 20.01
CA GLU A 176 23.79 -10.30 19.44
C GLU A 176 23.09 -11.12 20.53
N ASP A 177 21.77 -10.98 20.69
CA ASP A 177 20.97 -11.71 21.70
C ASP A 177 21.54 -11.51 23.13
N THR A 178 21.60 -10.25 23.56
CA THR A 178 22.30 -9.83 24.79
C THR A 178 21.50 -8.86 25.67
N GLU A 179 21.86 -8.81 26.95
CA GLU A 179 21.13 -8.07 27.99
C GLU A 179 22.04 -7.31 28.97
N ASP A 180 21.51 -6.24 29.58
CA ASP A 180 22.12 -5.55 30.72
C ASP A 180 23.56 -5.07 30.42
N ILE A 181 23.69 -4.19 29.43
CA ILE A 181 24.97 -3.67 28.90
C ILE A 181 25.16 -2.21 29.32
N LEU A 182 26.33 -1.85 29.83
CA LEU A 182 26.59 -0.49 30.33
C LEU A 182 28.00 0.02 30.01
N PHE A 183 28.09 1.19 29.40
CA PHE A 183 29.32 1.89 29.08
C PHE A 183 29.43 3.17 29.93
N ASP A 184 30.29 3.16 30.94
CA ASP A 184 30.53 4.28 31.85
C ASP A 184 31.86 4.97 31.51
N ASN A 185 31.78 6.18 30.93
CA ASN A 185 32.93 6.99 30.54
C ASN A 185 33.90 6.20 29.64
N VAL A 186 33.38 5.80 28.47
CA VAL A 186 34.10 5.06 27.42
C VAL A 186 34.20 5.95 26.18
N THR A 187 35.35 5.92 25.51
CA THR A 187 35.58 6.63 24.24
C THR A 187 35.52 5.67 23.06
N PHE A 188 34.97 6.11 21.93
CA PHE A 188 35.08 5.46 20.63
C PHE A 188 35.70 6.46 19.65
N ASP A 189 36.83 6.11 19.04
CA ASP A 189 37.71 7.00 18.27
C ASP A 189 37.96 6.42 16.87
N ASN A 190 37.21 6.94 15.88
CA ASN A 190 37.20 6.52 14.47
C ASN A 190 36.93 5.01 14.25
N ALA A 191 36.53 4.28 15.30
CA ALA A 191 36.09 2.89 15.25
C ALA A 191 34.59 2.85 14.96
N SER A 192 34.25 2.68 13.69
CA SER A 192 32.91 2.91 13.17
C SER A 192 31.96 1.75 13.44
N VAL A 193 30.71 2.05 13.81
CA VAL A 193 29.63 1.10 14.10
C VAL A 193 29.94 0.13 15.26
N LEU A 194 29.43 0.49 16.43
CA LEU A 194 28.93 -0.53 17.37
C LEU A 194 27.62 -1.08 16.79
N SER A 195 27.55 -2.38 16.49
CA SER A 195 26.27 -3.01 16.12
C SER A 195 25.70 -3.79 17.30
N VAL A 196 24.42 -3.56 17.61
CA VAL A 196 23.67 -4.27 18.65
C VAL A 196 22.41 -4.84 18.01
N ILE A 197 22.37 -6.16 17.88
CA ILE A 197 21.25 -6.92 17.35
C ILE A 197 20.51 -7.57 18.53
N LYS A 198 19.21 -7.30 18.68
CA LYS A 198 18.35 -7.87 19.74
C LYS A 198 18.84 -7.56 21.17
N GLY A 199 19.41 -6.38 21.42
CA GLY A 199 19.89 -5.97 22.74
C GLY A 199 18.78 -5.38 23.63
N ASN A 200 18.71 -5.80 24.90
CA ASN A 200 17.85 -5.15 25.91
C ASN A 200 18.71 -4.44 26.98
N ASN A 201 18.23 -3.29 27.49
CA ASN A 201 18.85 -2.58 28.64
C ASN A 201 20.33 -2.20 28.37
N LEU A 202 20.56 -1.34 27.38
CA LEU A 202 21.89 -0.93 26.93
C LEU A 202 22.10 0.58 27.02
N PHE A 203 23.10 1.05 27.79
CA PHE A 203 23.30 2.48 28.02
C PHE A 203 24.75 2.97 27.91
N PHE A 204 24.91 4.19 27.39
CA PHE A 204 26.15 4.97 27.40
C PHE A 204 26.02 6.15 28.35
N ARG A 205 27.01 6.35 29.22
CA ARG A 205 26.93 7.34 30.30
C ARG A 205 28.28 8.04 30.49
N GLU A 206 28.30 9.36 30.35
CA GLU A 206 29.55 10.17 30.37
C GLU A 206 30.57 9.74 29.27
N SER A 207 30.11 9.09 28.21
CA SER A 207 30.94 8.53 27.13
C SER A 207 31.26 9.57 26.04
N TYR A 208 32.25 9.26 25.19
CA TYR A 208 32.73 10.15 24.12
C TYR A 208 32.82 9.44 22.77
N PHE A 209 32.35 10.07 21.70
CA PHE A 209 32.35 9.50 20.35
C PHE A 209 33.06 10.46 19.38
N VAL A 210 34.02 9.97 18.63
CA VAL A 210 34.72 10.72 17.57
C VAL A 210 34.59 9.94 16.28
N ASN A 211 33.77 10.43 15.34
CA ASN A 211 33.44 9.73 14.08
C ASN A 211 33.00 8.26 14.28
N ALA A 212 32.29 7.99 15.37
CA ALA A 212 31.94 6.63 15.80
C ALA A 212 30.40 6.48 15.88
N PRO A 213 29.74 6.10 14.78
CA PRO A 213 28.30 5.83 14.77
C PRO A 213 27.91 4.60 15.58
N ILE A 214 26.65 4.55 16.00
CA ILE A 214 26.03 3.47 16.77
C ILE A 214 24.86 2.90 15.98
N HIS A 215 24.74 1.58 15.87
CA HIS A 215 23.66 0.89 15.17
C HIS A 215 22.92 -0.08 16.11
N PHE A 216 21.59 -0.03 16.07
CA PHE A 216 20.68 -0.78 16.93
C PHE A 216 19.63 -1.49 16.07
N ASP A 217 19.79 -2.79 15.84
CA ASP A 217 18.77 -3.63 15.19
C ASP A 217 17.98 -4.40 16.25
N GLY A 218 16.64 -4.36 16.16
CA GLY A 218 15.74 -5.03 17.11
C GLY A 218 15.93 -4.68 18.59
N SER A 219 16.65 -3.60 18.91
CA SER A 219 17.19 -3.33 20.25
C SER A 219 16.40 -2.29 21.03
N GLN A 220 16.28 -2.46 22.35
CA GLN A 220 15.25 -1.78 23.14
C GLN A 220 15.62 -1.48 24.60
N PHE A 221 14.91 -0.50 25.19
CA PHE A 221 15.25 0.06 26.50
C PHE A 221 16.71 0.52 26.52
N VAL A 222 17.10 1.32 25.53
CA VAL A 222 18.49 1.79 25.34
C VAL A 222 18.60 3.31 25.49
N GLY A 223 19.81 3.84 25.68
CA GLY A 223 19.99 5.28 25.76
C GLY A 223 21.43 5.79 25.83
N VAL A 224 21.59 7.08 25.53
CA VAL A 224 22.85 7.82 25.58
C VAL A 224 22.66 9.02 26.51
N VAL A 225 23.50 9.11 27.55
CA VAL A 225 23.26 9.94 28.75
C VAL A 225 24.52 10.69 29.15
N SER A 226 24.43 12.00 29.43
CA SER A 226 25.56 12.84 29.87
C SER A 226 26.83 12.75 29.00
N SER A 227 26.69 12.26 27.77
CA SER A 227 27.77 11.88 26.85
C SER A 227 28.01 12.97 25.81
N SER A 228 29.05 12.85 24.99
CA SER A 228 29.35 13.85 23.96
C SER A 228 29.94 13.25 22.69
N ALA A 229 29.82 13.96 21.56
CA ALA A 229 30.44 13.55 20.31
C ALA A 229 31.01 14.71 19.49
N GLU A 230 32.14 14.45 18.83
CA GLU A 230 32.69 15.22 17.71
C GLU A 230 32.52 14.41 16.42
N LEU A 231 31.92 15.01 15.39
CA LEU A 231 31.52 14.30 14.18
C LEU A 231 32.00 15.03 12.92
N ASP A 232 32.55 14.26 11.97
CA ASP A 232 32.91 14.63 10.60
C ASP A 232 32.55 13.47 9.65
N PHE A 233 31.38 13.55 9.01
CA PHE A 233 30.91 12.49 8.11
C PHE A 233 31.41 12.62 6.66
N ALA A 234 32.08 13.71 6.30
CA ALA A 234 32.37 14.08 4.90
C ALA A 234 33.44 13.22 4.20
N ASN A 235 33.90 12.13 4.83
CA ASN A 235 35.00 11.27 4.36
C ASN A 235 34.78 9.77 4.64
N HIS A 236 33.55 9.34 4.99
CA HIS A 236 33.31 8.00 5.55
C HIS A 236 32.78 6.98 4.51
N ASP A 237 33.69 6.25 3.87
CA ASP A 237 33.39 5.11 2.98
C ASP A 237 32.98 3.87 3.82
N GLY A 238 31.84 3.94 4.53
CA GLY A 238 31.37 2.92 5.49
C GLY A 238 30.53 1.78 4.88
N ILE A 239 30.17 0.78 5.70
CA ILE A 239 29.29 -0.36 5.31
C ILE A 239 27.86 0.10 4.96
N TYR A 240 27.45 1.26 5.46
CA TYR A 240 26.21 1.93 5.09
C TYR A 240 26.56 3.29 4.47
N ASP A 241 26.12 3.56 3.24
CA ASP A 241 26.47 4.75 2.44
C ASP A 241 25.86 6.09 2.95
N ASN A 242 25.52 6.22 4.23
CA ASN A 242 24.77 7.37 4.77
C ASN A 242 25.34 7.93 6.10
N PRO A 243 25.29 9.26 6.33
CA PRO A 243 26.08 9.94 7.36
C PRO A 243 25.36 10.12 8.72
N TYR A 244 25.06 9.03 9.43
CA TYR A 244 24.30 9.06 10.70
C TYR A 244 25.18 8.95 11.96
N PHE A 245 24.74 9.50 13.10
CA PHE A 245 25.37 9.24 14.41
C PHE A 245 24.76 8.03 15.14
N VAL A 246 23.43 7.90 15.13
CA VAL A 246 22.75 6.70 15.64
C VAL A 246 21.77 6.21 14.59
N ASP A 247 21.72 4.91 14.37
CA ASP A 247 20.81 4.25 13.44
C ASP A 247 20.02 3.16 14.18
N PHE A 248 18.69 3.18 14.06
CA PHE A 248 17.78 2.22 14.67
C PHE A 248 17.00 1.47 13.61
N HIS A 249 17.32 0.20 13.40
CA HIS A 249 16.47 -0.70 12.64
C HIS A 249 15.33 -1.23 13.54
N GLN A 250 14.09 -0.88 13.19
CA GLN A 250 12.87 -1.40 13.81
C GLN A 250 12.24 -2.41 12.87
N ASN A 251 12.77 -3.63 12.88
CA ASN A 251 12.38 -4.70 11.98
C ASN A 251 11.45 -5.75 12.65
N ASN A 252 10.93 -6.71 11.88
CA ASN A 252 10.04 -7.75 12.42
C ASN A 252 10.74 -9.03 12.95
N ASP A 253 12.08 -9.07 12.98
CA ASP A 253 12.81 -10.20 13.56
C ASP A 253 12.71 -10.22 15.09
N ALA A 254 12.52 -9.05 15.72
CA ALA A 254 12.46 -8.86 17.17
C ALA A 254 11.04 -9.06 17.77
N ILE A 255 10.16 -9.79 17.09
CA ILE A 255 8.98 -10.41 17.72
C ILE A 255 9.11 -11.92 17.60
N CYS A 256 9.23 -12.64 18.72
CA CYS A 256 9.08 -14.08 18.71
C CYS A 256 8.53 -14.63 20.02
N ASP A 257 7.39 -15.31 19.90
CA ASP A 257 6.84 -16.28 20.86
C ASP A 257 7.61 -17.60 20.65
N GLY A 258 8.59 -17.83 21.51
CA GLY A 258 9.65 -18.82 21.37
C GLY A 258 9.32 -20.19 21.95
N ASP A 259 8.36 -20.27 22.89
CA ASP A 259 7.72 -21.52 23.31
C ASP A 259 6.37 -21.77 22.59
N GLN A 260 5.86 -20.78 21.85
CA GLN A 260 4.62 -20.80 21.06
C GLN A 260 3.35 -20.97 21.91
N ASN A 261 3.35 -20.49 23.15
CA ASN A 261 2.19 -20.57 24.05
C ASN A 261 1.04 -19.58 23.70
N GLY A 262 1.28 -18.60 22.83
CA GLY A 262 0.32 -17.57 22.43
C GLY A 262 0.37 -16.29 23.27
N THR A 263 1.28 -16.21 24.25
CA THR A 263 1.52 -15.02 25.07
C THR A 263 3.02 -14.82 25.29
N LEU A 264 3.58 -13.81 24.62
CA LEU A 264 5.00 -13.41 24.73
C LEU A 264 5.43 -13.35 26.20
N ASP A 265 6.30 -14.26 26.59
CA ASP A 265 6.75 -14.45 27.96
C ASP A 265 7.80 -13.39 28.35
N ILE A 266 8.42 -13.51 29.52
CA ILE A 266 9.27 -12.44 30.08
C ILE A 266 10.70 -12.38 29.52
N TYR A 267 11.08 -13.36 28.70
CA TYR A 267 12.37 -13.45 28.00
C TYR A 267 12.21 -13.47 26.47
N GLU A 268 10.99 -13.25 25.99
CA GLU A 268 10.59 -13.36 24.59
C GLU A 268 10.46 -12.00 23.94
N GLU A 269 10.73 -11.94 22.64
CA GLU A 269 11.03 -10.67 21.99
C GLU A 269 9.76 -9.92 21.58
N ARG A 270 9.82 -8.61 21.76
CA ARG A 270 8.74 -7.65 21.59
C ARG A 270 9.31 -6.44 20.87
N LEU A 271 8.43 -5.72 20.19
CA LEU A 271 8.76 -4.48 19.49
C LEU A 271 9.58 -3.53 20.38
N PRO A 272 10.67 -2.96 19.84
CA PRO A 272 11.43 -1.94 20.53
C PRO A 272 10.53 -0.82 21.01
N LYS A 273 10.48 -0.60 22.33
CA LYS A 273 9.57 0.39 22.92
C LYS A 273 10.21 1.71 23.34
N TYR A 274 11.34 1.74 24.06
CA TYR A 274 11.83 3.00 24.65
C TYR A 274 13.27 3.37 24.28
N PHE A 275 13.49 4.65 23.99
CA PHE A 275 14.82 5.28 23.84
C PHE A 275 14.95 6.58 24.66
N ALA A 276 16.13 6.81 25.24
CA ALA A 276 16.47 8.02 25.98
C ALA A 276 17.75 8.71 25.49
N LEU A 277 17.66 10.01 25.22
CA LEU A 277 18.79 10.90 24.97
C LEU A 277 18.75 12.06 25.98
N ASP A 278 19.52 11.99 27.06
CA ASP A 278 19.51 13.01 28.14
C ASP A 278 20.89 13.62 28.45
N SER A 279 20.92 14.95 28.66
CA SER A 279 22.06 15.72 29.17
C SER A 279 23.34 15.67 28.32
N ASN A 280 23.25 15.33 27.02
CA ASN A 280 24.41 15.16 26.14
C ASN A 280 24.90 16.46 25.47
N ALA A 281 26.11 16.45 24.91
CA ALA A 281 26.67 17.57 24.14
C ALA A 281 27.27 17.12 22.79
N PHE A 282 26.66 17.51 21.67
CA PHE A 282 27.04 17.07 20.32
C PHE A 282 27.54 18.23 19.46
N VAL A 283 28.67 18.03 18.78
CA VAL A 283 29.34 19.02 17.93
C VAL A 283 29.65 18.42 16.56
N HIS A 284 29.06 18.99 15.49
CA HIS A 284 29.45 18.65 14.13
C HIS A 284 30.51 19.62 13.60
N THR A 285 31.52 19.09 12.90
CA THR A 285 32.71 19.85 12.51
C THR A 285 32.80 20.15 11.02
N SER A 286 32.01 19.46 10.17
CA SER A 286 32.08 19.57 8.70
C SER A 286 30.74 19.92 8.03
N GLY A 287 30.10 20.97 8.52
CA GLY A 287 29.33 21.87 7.65
C GLY A 287 27.88 21.52 7.31
N GLN A 288 27.47 20.24 7.31
CA GLN A 288 26.18 19.83 6.72
C GLN A 288 25.38 18.83 7.59
N GLY A 289 24.05 18.92 7.59
CA GLY A 289 23.14 17.85 8.05
C GLY A 289 22.00 18.28 9.02
N PRO A 290 20.77 17.73 8.88
CA PRO A 290 19.67 17.88 9.85
C PRO A 290 19.80 16.95 11.06
N VAL A 291 19.14 17.29 12.15
CA VAL A 291 18.73 16.31 13.17
C VAL A 291 17.39 15.72 12.74
N VAL A 292 17.37 14.48 12.28
CA VAL A 292 16.14 13.69 12.13
C VAL A 292 15.89 12.88 13.39
N LEU A 293 14.60 12.66 13.66
CA LEU A 293 14.05 11.72 14.61
C LEU A 293 12.85 11.05 13.92
N GLY A 294 12.86 9.71 13.87
CA GLY A 294 11.86 8.91 13.17
C GLY A 294 10.51 8.84 13.90
N ALA A 295 9.66 7.94 13.40
CA ALA A 295 8.29 7.70 13.86
C ALA A 295 8.11 7.72 15.39
N LEU A 296 7.14 8.50 15.86
CA LEU A 296 6.90 8.77 17.29
C LEU A 296 5.52 8.24 17.71
N ALA A 297 5.45 7.30 18.66
CA ALA A 297 4.19 6.99 19.35
C ALA A 297 3.94 7.97 20.52
N GLN A 298 4.99 8.25 21.29
CA GLN A 298 5.06 9.36 22.23
C GLN A 298 6.47 9.98 22.18
N ALA A 299 6.56 11.31 22.27
CA ALA A 299 7.84 11.99 22.40
C ALA A 299 7.80 13.10 23.47
N VAL A 300 8.91 13.28 24.18
CA VAL A 300 9.05 14.26 25.27
C VAL A 300 10.33 15.07 25.07
N PHE A 301 10.18 16.37 24.76
CA PHE A 301 11.29 17.30 24.52
C PHE A 301 11.34 18.38 25.60
N GLN A 302 12.39 18.41 26.43
CA GLN A 302 12.55 19.38 27.52
C GLN A 302 13.97 19.95 27.61
N ASN A 303 14.09 21.28 27.77
CA ASN A 303 15.36 22.00 28.01
C ASN A 303 16.50 21.72 27.00
N ASN A 304 16.20 21.32 25.76
CA ASN A 304 17.23 21.11 24.74
C ASN A 304 17.68 22.45 24.14
N PHE A 305 18.98 22.58 23.84
CA PHE A 305 19.63 23.79 23.32
C PHE A 305 20.28 23.54 21.96
N ILE A 306 20.02 24.41 20.99
CA ILE A 306 20.48 24.27 19.60
C ILE A 306 21.22 25.54 19.15
N LEU A 307 22.36 25.38 18.45
CA LEU A 307 23.21 26.44 17.93
C LEU A 307 23.53 26.21 16.43
N SER A 308 23.26 27.19 15.57
CA SER A 308 23.28 27.09 14.10
C SER A 308 23.67 28.41 13.38
N SER A 309 24.26 28.33 12.18
CA SER A 309 24.68 29.44 11.29
C SER A 309 24.74 29.03 9.79
N ALA A 310 23.63 29.21 9.07
CA ALA A 310 23.31 28.65 7.74
C ALA A 310 24.38 28.74 6.61
N GLU A 311 24.38 27.71 5.74
CA GLU A 311 24.56 27.68 4.27
C GLU A 311 25.03 26.27 3.73
N ASN A 312 24.23 25.18 3.89
CA ASN A 312 24.02 23.98 3.00
C ASN A 312 23.69 22.64 3.75
N PRO A 313 22.64 21.89 3.34
CA PRO A 313 22.21 20.64 4.01
C PRO A 313 22.91 19.34 3.54
N LEU A 314 22.87 18.30 4.39
CA LEU A 314 22.99 16.86 4.07
C LEU A 314 21.88 16.08 4.82
N THR A 315 22.13 14.89 5.37
CA THR A 315 21.09 13.91 5.76
C THR A 315 21.38 13.15 7.09
N ASP A 316 20.83 13.70 8.18
CA ASP A 316 20.33 13.01 9.39
C ASP A 316 21.31 12.70 10.57
N PHE A 317 20.95 13.13 11.79
CA PHE A 317 21.69 12.81 13.04
C PHE A 317 21.32 11.46 13.66
N VAL A 318 20.02 11.18 13.84
CA VAL A 318 19.51 9.87 14.26
C VAL A 318 18.59 9.35 13.17
N LYS A 319 19.00 8.26 12.51
CA LYS A 319 18.14 7.55 11.57
C LYS A 319 17.33 6.49 12.32
N ILE A 320 16.09 6.32 11.93
CA ILE A 320 15.27 5.16 12.31
C ILE A 320 14.73 4.55 11.01
N HIS A 321 15.05 3.30 10.79
CA HIS A 321 14.62 2.50 9.65
C HIS A 321 13.53 1.53 10.13
N ALA A 322 12.27 1.97 10.01
CA ALA A 322 11.13 1.10 10.24
C ALA A 322 10.95 0.14 9.06
N ASP A 323 10.93 -1.16 9.33
CA ASP A 323 10.63 -2.16 8.31
C ASP A 323 9.10 -2.29 8.19
N ASN A 324 8.52 -1.80 7.10
CA ASN A 324 7.07 -1.69 6.89
C ASN A 324 6.34 -3.04 6.69
N ARG A 325 6.83 -4.12 7.31
CA ARG A 325 6.15 -5.42 7.37
C ARG A 325 5.06 -5.38 8.45
N PRO A 326 3.75 -5.47 8.10
CA PRO A 326 2.71 -5.59 9.12
C PRO A 326 2.90 -6.88 9.93
N ASN A 327 2.46 -6.87 11.19
CA ASN A 327 2.55 -8.03 12.06
C ASN A 327 1.77 -9.22 11.46
N PRO A 328 2.42 -10.36 11.10
CA PRO A 328 1.74 -11.48 10.44
C PRO A 328 0.60 -12.11 11.23
N ALA A 329 0.58 -11.93 12.57
CA ALA A 329 -0.44 -12.48 13.46
C ALA A 329 -1.59 -11.50 13.78
N THR A 330 -1.47 -10.21 13.47
CA THR A 330 -2.50 -9.20 13.83
C THR A 330 -2.85 -8.20 12.73
N GLY A 331 -2.11 -8.16 11.62
CA GLY A 331 -2.33 -7.21 10.51
C GLY A 331 -2.00 -5.75 10.82
N ALA A 332 -1.68 -5.42 12.08
CA ALA A 332 -1.30 -4.07 12.48
C ALA A 332 0.16 -3.77 12.09
N PHE A 333 0.39 -2.55 11.62
CA PHE A 333 1.72 -1.96 11.61
C PHE A 333 2.20 -1.72 13.05
N PHE A 334 3.52 -1.65 13.24
CA PHE A 334 4.11 -1.59 14.56
C PHE A 334 3.90 -0.21 15.22
N ASN A 335 3.48 -0.21 16.49
CA ASN A 335 3.47 1.01 17.28
C ASN A 335 4.92 1.44 17.54
N TYR A 336 5.25 2.64 17.07
CA TYR A 336 6.59 3.21 17.04
C TYR A 336 7.17 3.45 18.44
N VAL A 337 8.47 3.74 18.52
CA VAL A 337 9.19 3.95 19.79
C VAL A 337 8.65 5.18 20.56
N ASP A 338 8.62 5.03 21.89
CA ASP A 338 8.40 6.05 22.90
C ASP A 338 9.74 6.73 23.25
N TYR A 339 9.85 8.02 22.96
CA TYR A 339 11.10 8.79 22.99
C TYR A 339 11.16 9.82 24.12
N GLN A 340 12.33 9.90 24.77
CA GLN A 340 12.69 11.01 25.66
C GLN A 340 13.95 11.73 25.18
N PHE A 341 13.84 13.03 24.94
CA PHE A 341 14.94 13.94 24.58
C PHE A 341 15.00 15.09 25.58
N SER A 342 16.04 15.15 26.43
CA SER A 342 16.08 16.17 27.49
C SER A 342 17.47 16.74 27.77
N ASN A 343 17.53 18.03 28.09
CA ASN A 343 18.74 18.73 28.55
C ASN A 343 19.96 18.67 27.59
N ASN A 344 19.79 18.28 26.33
CA ASN A 344 20.90 18.12 25.37
C ASN A 344 21.35 19.47 24.79
N VAL A 345 22.64 19.58 24.44
CA VAL A 345 23.25 20.70 23.73
C VAL A 345 23.74 20.24 22.35
N ILE A 346 23.30 20.90 21.29
CA ILE A 346 23.51 20.49 19.90
C ILE A 346 24.07 21.68 19.12
N SER A 347 25.32 21.58 18.66
CA SER A 347 26.08 22.69 18.06
C SER A 347 26.60 22.35 16.66
N TRP A 348 26.05 23.00 15.64
CA TRP A 348 26.29 22.70 14.23
C TRP A 348 26.42 23.99 13.41
N SER A 349 26.78 23.87 12.14
CA SER A 349 26.63 24.93 11.13
C SER A 349 25.18 25.09 10.67
N GLU A 350 24.42 24.01 10.53
CA GLU A 350 22.97 24.06 10.33
C GLU A 350 22.29 23.15 11.35
N THR A 351 21.07 23.49 11.78
CA THR A 351 20.28 22.56 12.59
C THR A 351 18.81 22.68 12.24
N LEU A 352 18.43 21.90 11.23
CA LEU A 352 17.06 21.43 11.07
C LEU A 352 16.74 20.50 12.26
N PHE A 353 15.52 20.60 12.79
CA PHE A 353 14.93 19.55 13.61
C PHE A 353 13.77 18.95 12.85
N ASN A 354 13.92 17.70 12.50
CA ASN A 354 13.03 16.97 11.63
C ASN A 354 12.39 15.80 12.39
N LEU A 355 11.07 15.70 12.33
CA LEU A 355 10.30 14.62 12.96
C LEU A 355 9.54 13.88 11.85
N ASP A 356 9.98 12.69 11.46
CA ASP A 356 9.18 11.84 10.57
C ASP A 356 7.97 11.31 11.37
N VAL A 357 6.78 11.84 11.08
CA VAL A 357 5.53 11.27 11.57
C VAL A 357 5.06 10.25 10.54
N PHE A 358 5.41 8.97 10.74
CA PHE A 358 4.97 7.89 9.86
C PHE A 358 3.45 7.70 9.99
N ASP A 359 2.71 8.08 8.94
CA ASP A 359 1.42 7.48 8.60
C ASP A 359 1.71 6.22 7.73
N PRO A 360 1.08 5.04 7.92
CA PRO A 360 1.63 3.76 7.42
C PRO A 360 1.66 3.51 5.90
N MET A 361 1.49 4.53 5.04
CA MET A 361 1.33 4.37 3.59
C MET A 361 2.23 5.25 2.71
N GLU A 362 3.42 5.68 3.17
CA GLU A 362 4.37 6.39 2.29
C GLU A 362 5.83 5.90 2.40
N ARG A 363 6.57 6.02 1.30
CA ARG A 363 8.05 6.03 1.28
C ARG A 363 8.54 7.44 0.96
N GLY A 364 8.35 8.34 1.92
CA GLY A 364 8.98 9.66 1.94
C GLY A 364 9.66 9.85 3.28
N ASN A 365 10.95 10.18 3.29
CA ASN A 365 11.52 10.89 4.44
C ASN A 365 10.89 12.28 4.40
N VAL A 366 10.09 12.63 5.41
CA VAL A 366 9.62 14.00 5.57
C VAL A 366 10.84 14.78 6.06
N THR A 367 11.52 15.55 5.20
CA THR A 367 12.71 16.33 5.61
C THR A 367 12.33 17.78 5.90
N ILE A 368 11.93 18.05 7.14
CA ILE A 368 11.37 19.35 7.53
C ILE A 368 12.47 20.40 7.74
N ALA A 369 12.51 21.39 6.84
CA ALA A 369 13.65 22.27 6.60
C ALA A 369 13.69 23.57 7.44
N TYR A 370 13.64 23.46 8.77
CA TYR A 370 13.57 24.62 9.66
C TYR A 370 14.90 25.35 9.89
N THR A 371 14.87 26.67 9.69
CA THR A 371 16.03 27.56 9.90
C THR A 371 15.74 28.69 10.90
N THR A 372 14.46 28.93 11.26
CA THR A 372 14.04 29.96 12.20
C THR A 372 13.21 29.41 13.37
N ALA A 373 13.13 30.19 14.45
CA ALA A 373 12.32 29.83 15.61
C ALA A 373 10.79 29.89 15.34
N ALA A 374 10.34 30.59 14.30
CA ALA A 374 8.92 30.62 13.93
C ALA A 374 8.47 29.25 13.38
N ASP A 375 9.27 28.70 12.47
CA ASP A 375 9.00 27.45 11.76
C ASP A 375 8.95 26.26 12.73
N VAL A 376 9.86 26.18 13.71
CA VAL A 376 9.82 25.15 14.77
C VAL A 376 8.65 25.37 15.75
N THR A 377 8.14 26.60 15.89
CA THR A 377 6.87 26.87 16.59
C THR A 377 5.66 26.40 15.77
N GLU A 378 5.79 26.16 14.47
CA GLU A 378 4.75 25.63 13.59
C GLU A 378 4.68 24.10 13.67
N LEU A 379 5.84 23.42 13.64
CA LEU A 379 5.98 21.97 13.87
C LEU A 379 5.11 21.48 15.03
N PHE A 380 5.29 22.11 16.19
CA PHE A 380 4.65 21.69 17.43
C PHE A 380 3.16 22.03 17.53
N LYS A 381 2.59 22.78 16.57
CA LYS A 381 1.14 22.95 16.42
C LYS A 381 0.49 21.82 15.63
N GLY A 382 1.23 21.20 14.70
CA GLY A 382 0.71 20.13 13.82
C GLY A 382 0.40 18.83 14.57
N ILE A 383 1.04 18.58 15.70
CA ILE A 383 0.97 17.30 16.45
C ILE A 383 -0.31 17.20 17.33
N SER A 384 -1.45 17.73 16.86
CA SER A 384 -2.70 17.80 17.62
C SER A 384 -3.56 16.52 17.57
N GLY A 385 -3.14 15.49 16.83
CA GLY A 385 -3.90 14.24 16.65
C GLY A 385 -3.74 13.19 17.76
N ALA A 386 -2.70 13.30 18.60
CA ALA A 386 -2.44 12.33 19.66
C ALA A 386 -3.48 12.41 20.79
N SER A 387 -4.06 11.28 21.19
CA SER A 387 -5.11 11.19 22.22
C SER A 387 -4.62 11.36 23.67
N ASN A 388 -3.37 11.79 23.86
CA ASN A 388 -2.79 12.27 25.11
C ASN A 388 -2.06 13.60 24.86
N PRO A 389 -2.09 14.57 25.81
CA PRO A 389 -1.44 15.86 25.64
C PRO A 389 0.10 15.71 25.65
N ILE A 390 0.72 15.93 24.49
CA ILE A 390 2.18 16.00 24.35
C ILE A 390 2.68 17.25 25.07
N LEU A 391 3.53 17.06 26.10
CA LEU A 391 3.95 18.14 27.00
C LEU A 391 5.34 18.66 26.62
N MET A 392 5.37 19.71 25.79
CA MET A 392 6.59 20.37 25.32
C MET A 392 6.83 21.67 26.09
N CYS A 393 7.93 21.74 26.85
CA CYS A 393 8.28 22.92 27.65
C CYS A 393 9.81 23.15 27.69
N GLY A 394 10.25 24.41 27.61
CA GLY A 394 11.61 24.83 27.98
C GLY A 394 12.71 24.70 26.91
N ASN A 395 12.42 24.26 25.69
CA ASN A 395 13.43 24.13 24.62
C ASN A 395 13.84 25.50 24.03
N VAL A 396 15.09 25.62 23.57
CA VAL A 396 15.72 26.89 23.13
C VAL A 396 16.53 26.71 21.84
N LEU A 397 16.17 27.46 20.79
CA LEU A 397 16.87 27.51 19.50
C LEU A 397 17.61 28.84 19.35
N ASN A 398 18.93 28.82 19.10
CA ASN A 398 19.77 30.00 18.90
C ASN A 398 19.62 31.08 20.01
N GLY A 399 19.32 30.65 21.24
CA GLY A 399 19.08 31.52 22.39
C GLY A 399 17.68 32.16 22.45
N GLN A 400 16.71 31.69 21.67
CA GLN A 400 15.29 32.08 21.74
C GLN A 400 14.43 30.87 22.15
N ALA A 401 13.36 31.11 22.93
CA ALA A 401 12.42 30.06 23.34
C ALA A 401 11.44 29.72 22.20
N VAL A 402 11.04 28.45 22.10
CA VAL A 402 10.30 27.90 20.95
C VAL A 402 8.78 27.79 21.19
N ASP A 403 8.26 28.32 22.30
CA ASP A 403 6.81 28.45 22.54
C ASP A 403 6.47 29.74 23.30
N SER A 404 5.24 30.22 23.12
CA SER A 404 4.64 31.37 23.80
C SER A 404 3.39 31.04 24.64
N ALA A 405 2.84 29.83 24.53
CA ALA A 405 1.73 29.35 25.37
C ALA A 405 2.19 29.06 26.81
N CYS A 406 3.46 28.67 26.99
CA CYS A 406 4.17 28.58 28.28
C CYS A 406 4.39 29.96 28.93
N GLN A 407 3.30 30.65 29.30
CA GLN A 407 3.33 31.92 30.03
C GLN A 407 4.09 31.81 31.37
N GLU A 408 4.82 32.88 31.72
CA GLU A 408 5.83 32.93 32.78
C GLU A 408 5.46 32.25 34.12
N VAL A 409 6.20 31.21 34.49
CA VAL A 409 6.54 30.98 35.91
C VAL A 409 7.79 31.82 36.21
N SER A 410 7.57 33.08 36.57
CA SER A 410 8.63 34.08 36.71
C SER A 410 9.66 33.70 37.78
N GLY A 411 10.92 33.51 37.39
CA GLY A 411 12.08 33.67 38.29
C GLY A 411 12.79 32.40 38.75
N GLN A 412 13.63 31.84 37.87
CA GLN A 412 14.88 31.20 38.33
C GLN A 412 15.98 31.35 37.27
N THR A 413 17.14 31.84 37.71
CA THR A 413 18.36 31.93 36.89
C THR A 413 19.07 30.58 36.86
N ALA A 414 19.56 30.16 35.70
CA ALA A 414 20.13 28.82 35.45
C ALA A 414 21.22 28.37 36.46
N PRO A 415 21.13 27.12 36.93
CA PRO A 415 22.26 26.38 37.50
C PRO A 415 22.38 24.91 37.01
N ASP A 416 23.55 24.59 36.45
CA ASP A 416 24.31 23.33 36.55
C ASP A 416 23.66 22.01 37.08
N THR A 417 23.64 20.98 36.21
CA THR A 417 23.88 19.51 36.41
C THR A 417 23.12 18.59 37.44
N THR A 418 22.47 17.53 36.91
CA THR A 418 22.24 16.12 37.45
C THR A 418 21.41 15.82 38.74
N PRO A 419 20.30 15.03 38.71
CA PRO A 419 20.09 13.81 39.57
C PRO A 419 19.08 12.65 39.17
N ALA A 420 19.47 11.36 39.32
CA ALA A 420 18.89 10.19 40.08
C ALA A 420 17.49 9.43 39.94
N ALA A 421 17.44 8.14 39.49
CA ALA A 421 16.18 7.32 39.23
C ALA A 421 16.03 5.79 39.68
N PRO A 422 14.80 5.12 39.73
CA PRO A 422 14.50 3.66 40.07
C PRO A 422 13.66 2.59 39.23
N THR A 423 14.03 1.31 39.47
CA THR A 423 13.41 -0.07 39.29
C THR A 423 11.96 -0.38 39.81
N THR A 424 11.20 -1.51 39.58
CA THR A 424 10.90 -2.57 38.52
C THR A 424 10.22 -3.87 39.13
N ALA A 425 9.36 -4.69 38.45
CA ALA A 425 8.91 -6.11 38.79
C ALA A 425 7.88 -6.84 37.82
N THR A 426 7.53 -8.16 37.97
CA THR A 426 7.08 -9.13 36.87
C THR A 426 6.05 -10.32 37.22
N PRO A 427 5.32 -11.03 36.27
CA PRO A 427 4.27 -12.12 36.48
C PRO A 427 4.27 -13.45 35.57
N THR A 428 3.13 -14.22 35.37
CA THR A 428 2.85 -15.49 34.53
C THR A 428 1.35 -16.01 34.66
N ALA A 429 0.64 -17.04 34.05
CA ALA A 429 0.67 -18.08 32.94
C ALA A 429 -0.75 -18.81 32.69
N ALA A 430 -0.95 -19.81 31.75
CA ALA A 430 -2.25 -20.52 31.31
C ALA A 430 -2.18 -22.11 31.12
N PRO A 431 -2.90 -22.96 30.27
CA PRO A 431 -4.25 -23.03 29.51
C PRO A 431 -5.02 -24.46 29.44
N THR A 432 -6.20 -24.66 28.74
CA THR A 432 -6.82 -25.96 28.19
C THR A 432 -8.07 -25.77 27.23
N SER A 433 -8.57 -26.75 26.42
CA SER A 433 -9.45 -26.56 25.20
C SER A 433 -10.83 -27.31 25.03
N VAL A 434 -11.66 -26.90 24.04
CA VAL A 434 -13.01 -27.41 23.61
C VAL A 434 -13.27 -27.15 22.08
N ALA A 435 -14.12 -27.92 21.39
CA ALA A 435 -14.49 -27.74 19.96
C ALA A 435 -15.74 -26.84 19.71
N ILE A 436 -15.82 -26.18 18.54
CA ILE A 436 -16.77 -25.08 18.26
C ILE A 436 -17.39 -25.15 16.85
N PHE A 437 -18.72 -25.07 16.72
CA PHE A 437 -19.45 -24.96 15.43
C PHE A 437 -19.60 -23.50 14.98
N ALA A 438 -18.48 -22.78 14.82
CA ALA A 438 -18.48 -21.36 14.50
C ALA A 438 -18.69 -21.07 12.99
N GLY A 439 -19.93 -21.09 12.51
CA GLY A 439 -20.30 -20.60 11.16
C GLY A 439 -21.31 -21.45 10.39
N ALA A 440 -21.60 -22.67 10.85
CA ALA A 440 -22.42 -23.65 10.13
C ALA A 440 -23.69 -24.05 10.93
N PRO A 441 -24.72 -23.18 11.04
CA PRO A 441 -25.82 -23.35 12.01
C PRO A 441 -26.71 -24.58 11.77
N ASP A 442 -26.93 -24.98 10.52
CA ASP A 442 -27.79 -26.13 10.19
C ASP A 442 -27.02 -27.45 10.04
N LEU A 443 -25.69 -27.46 10.18
CA LEU A 443 -24.87 -28.67 10.05
C LEU A 443 -25.19 -29.72 11.12
N GLU A 444 -25.62 -29.30 12.32
CA GLU A 444 -26.09 -30.21 13.37
C GLU A 444 -27.32 -31.03 12.95
N ASN A 445 -28.05 -30.64 11.90
CA ASN A 445 -29.14 -31.42 11.31
C ASN A 445 -28.65 -32.49 10.33
N LEU A 446 -27.45 -32.33 9.76
CA LEU A 446 -26.85 -33.25 8.78
C LEU A 446 -26.00 -34.34 9.45
N ILE A 447 -25.18 -33.98 10.43
CA ILE A 447 -24.21 -34.89 11.06
C ILE A 447 -24.22 -34.84 12.59
N SER A 448 -23.65 -35.86 13.23
CA SER A 448 -23.45 -35.96 14.68
C SER A 448 -22.16 -36.67 15.04
N ASP A 449 -21.82 -36.66 16.33
CA ASP A 449 -20.69 -37.42 16.90
C ASP A 449 -19.35 -37.11 16.21
N PHE A 450 -19.20 -35.86 15.76
CA PHE A 450 -17.99 -35.37 15.10
C PHE A 450 -16.79 -35.45 16.04
N ALA A 451 -15.73 -36.11 15.58
CA ALA A 451 -14.50 -36.32 16.32
C ALA A 451 -13.27 -36.18 15.40
N VAL A 452 -12.21 -35.59 15.93
CA VAL A 452 -10.89 -35.51 15.30
C VAL A 452 -9.87 -36.14 16.24
N ASN A 453 -9.02 -37.02 15.71
CA ASN A 453 -7.98 -37.73 16.44
C ASN A 453 -6.63 -36.99 16.33
N SER A 454 -6.65 -35.70 16.67
CA SER A 454 -5.50 -34.77 16.64
C SER A 454 -5.50 -33.92 17.92
N SER A 455 -4.38 -33.25 18.21
CA SER A 455 -4.33 -32.14 19.16
C SER A 455 -4.94 -30.84 18.60
N GLN A 456 -5.15 -30.77 17.28
CA GLN A 456 -5.68 -29.61 16.58
C GLN A 456 -7.22 -29.54 16.64
N THR A 457 -7.77 -28.32 16.73
CA THR A 457 -9.22 -28.09 16.85
C THR A 457 -9.81 -27.65 15.51
N TYR A 458 -10.27 -28.60 14.70
CA TYR A 458 -10.87 -28.31 13.40
C TYR A 458 -12.24 -27.63 13.54
N GLN A 459 -12.63 -26.86 12.52
CA GLN A 459 -13.91 -26.12 12.50
C GLN A 459 -14.66 -26.26 11.17
N TRP A 460 -15.99 -26.20 11.23
CA TRP A 460 -16.87 -26.30 10.07
C TRP A 460 -17.34 -24.92 9.60
N GLN A 461 -17.37 -24.71 8.29
CA GLN A 461 -17.74 -23.45 7.63
C GLN A 461 -18.62 -23.68 6.40
N ASN A 462 -19.20 -22.60 5.84
CA ASN A 462 -19.86 -22.64 4.53
C ASN A 462 -18.82 -22.47 3.41
N LEU A 463 -18.87 -23.32 2.38
CA LEU A 463 -17.93 -23.29 1.26
C LEU A 463 -18.23 -22.11 0.33
N SER A 464 -17.26 -21.21 0.19
CA SER A 464 -17.28 -20.06 -0.72
C SER A 464 -15.85 -19.72 -1.18
N ARG A 465 -15.72 -18.94 -2.26
CA ARG A 465 -14.43 -18.50 -2.80
C ARG A 465 -13.69 -17.66 -1.75
N ASN A 466 -12.36 -17.69 -1.76
CA ASN A 466 -11.47 -16.99 -0.82
C ASN A 466 -11.59 -17.45 0.66
N GLN A 467 -12.31 -18.55 0.93
CA GLN A 467 -12.34 -19.15 2.27
C GLN A 467 -11.07 -19.96 2.54
N ALA A 468 -10.54 -19.82 3.76
CA ALA A 468 -9.32 -20.49 4.20
C ALA A 468 -9.50 -22.02 4.30
N MET A 469 -8.66 -22.78 3.61
CA MET A 469 -8.70 -24.24 3.58
C MET A 469 -8.28 -24.87 4.92
N TYR A 470 -7.38 -24.22 5.66
CA TYR A 470 -6.78 -24.77 6.88
C TYR A 470 -6.86 -23.80 8.05
N ILE A 471 -6.89 -24.32 9.29
CA ILE A 471 -6.95 -23.49 10.51
C ILE A 471 -5.58 -22.91 10.90
N ASP A 472 -4.51 -23.42 10.30
CA ASP A 472 -3.10 -23.18 10.64
C ASP A 472 -2.27 -22.71 9.44
N ARG A 473 -2.91 -22.38 8.31
CA ARG A 473 -2.31 -21.82 7.08
C ARG A 473 -3.30 -20.91 6.35
N ALA A 474 -2.79 -19.87 5.71
CA ALA A 474 -3.59 -18.85 5.02
C ALA A 474 -4.13 -19.25 3.63
N TYR A 475 -3.87 -20.48 3.17
CA TYR A 475 -4.29 -20.97 1.84
C TYR A 475 -5.82 -20.98 1.69
N GLN A 476 -6.32 -20.68 0.48
CA GLN A 476 -7.73 -20.42 0.18
C GLN A 476 -8.27 -21.22 -1.01
N PHE A 477 -9.58 -21.46 -1.02
CA PHE A 477 -10.29 -21.99 -2.20
C PHE A 477 -10.51 -20.90 -3.26
N MET A 478 -9.81 -21.00 -4.39
CA MET A 478 -9.77 -19.97 -5.44
C MET A 478 -10.74 -20.22 -6.60
N GLY A 479 -11.15 -21.47 -6.84
CA GLY A 479 -12.05 -21.83 -7.94
C GLY A 479 -12.96 -22.98 -7.56
N ILE A 480 -14.23 -22.70 -7.28
CA ILE A 480 -15.19 -23.68 -6.76
C ILE A 480 -16.28 -23.93 -7.82
N PRO A 481 -16.27 -25.10 -8.50
CA PRO A 481 -17.34 -25.50 -9.40
C PRO A 481 -18.73 -25.35 -8.78
N SER A 482 -19.69 -24.88 -9.55
CA SER A 482 -21.06 -24.55 -9.10
C SER A 482 -21.75 -25.69 -8.34
N GLN A 483 -21.49 -26.94 -8.72
CA GLN A 483 -22.00 -28.15 -8.06
C GLN A 483 -21.54 -28.37 -6.61
N TYR A 484 -20.65 -27.55 -6.06
CA TYR A 484 -20.24 -27.58 -4.65
C TYR A 484 -20.67 -26.32 -3.87
N GLN A 485 -21.28 -25.33 -4.53
CA GLN A 485 -21.65 -24.07 -3.87
C GLN A 485 -22.75 -24.30 -2.83
N GLY A 486 -22.62 -23.65 -1.67
CA GLY A 486 -23.53 -23.86 -0.53
C GLY A 486 -23.30 -25.16 0.25
N PHE A 487 -22.26 -25.95 -0.06
CA PHE A 487 -21.88 -27.10 0.77
C PHE A 487 -21.22 -26.63 2.07
N TYR A 488 -21.29 -27.44 3.13
CA TYR A 488 -20.45 -27.25 4.31
C TYR A 488 -19.06 -27.83 4.05
N TYR A 489 -18.00 -27.21 4.56
CA TYR A 489 -16.66 -27.79 4.57
C TYR A 489 -16.01 -27.76 5.94
N LEU A 490 -15.12 -28.72 6.16
CA LEU A 490 -14.27 -28.86 7.32
C LEU A 490 -12.91 -28.24 7.03
N GLN A 491 -12.60 -27.17 7.76
CA GLN A 491 -11.29 -26.54 7.78
C GLN A 491 -10.39 -27.39 8.67
N THR A 492 -9.43 -28.09 8.05
CA THR A 492 -8.51 -29.03 8.71
C THR A 492 -7.23 -28.33 9.16
N ALA A 493 -6.33 -29.01 9.88
CA ALA A 493 -5.00 -28.46 10.18
C ALA A 493 -3.97 -29.04 9.21
N ASN A 494 -3.26 -28.20 8.46
CA ASN A 494 -2.22 -28.61 7.54
C ASN A 494 -1.00 -29.23 8.22
N GLU A 495 -0.82 -29.10 9.53
CA GLU A 495 0.16 -29.93 10.26
C GLU A 495 -0.21 -31.42 10.31
N ASP A 496 -1.50 -31.77 10.29
CA ASP A 496 -1.93 -33.16 10.32
C ASP A 496 -1.70 -33.90 8.99
N LYS A 497 -1.07 -33.25 7.99
CA LYS A 497 -0.65 -33.83 6.70
C LYS A 497 0.14 -35.15 6.84
N PHE A 498 0.87 -35.31 7.94
CA PHE A 498 1.68 -36.48 8.27
C PHE A 498 0.92 -37.58 9.02
N SER A 499 -0.37 -37.40 9.31
CA SER A 499 -1.21 -38.44 9.91
C SER A 499 -1.22 -39.68 9.02
N SER A 500 -0.95 -40.86 9.59
CA SER A 500 -0.80 -42.10 8.81
C SER A 500 -2.07 -42.48 8.04
N ALA A 501 -1.91 -42.88 6.77
CA ALA A 501 -2.98 -43.38 5.91
C ALA A 501 -3.61 -44.70 6.41
N ASP A 502 -2.97 -45.42 7.34
CA ASP A 502 -3.52 -46.59 8.03
C ASP A 502 -4.30 -46.24 9.32
N SER A 503 -4.33 -44.96 9.74
CA SER A 503 -4.86 -44.54 11.04
C SER A 503 -6.07 -43.61 10.90
N PRO A 504 -7.14 -43.79 11.70
CA PRO A 504 -8.33 -42.93 11.65
C PRO A 504 -8.00 -41.53 12.20
N LEU A 505 -8.42 -40.50 11.46
CA LEU A 505 -8.18 -39.09 11.80
C LEU A 505 -9.48 -38.32 12.03
N ILE A 506 -10.49 -38.45 11.17
CA ILE A 506 -11.77 -37.72 11.26
C ILE A 506 -12.92 -38.72 11.24
N GLY A 507 -13.96 -38.50 12.06
CA GLY A 507 -15.19 -39.31 12.02
C GLY A 507 -16.43 -38.51 12.38
N PHE A 508 -17.57 -38.93 11.84
CA PHE A 508 -18.91 -38.42 12.17
C PHE A 508 -20.00 -39.41 11.70
N THR A 509 -21.21 -39.28 12.25
CA THR A 509 -22.39 -40.07 11.88
C THR A 509 -23.37 -39.21 11.10
N ALA A 510 -23.89 -39.71 9.98
CA ALA A 510 -24.95 -39.07 9.21
C ALA A 510 -26.29 -39.12 9.95
N ARG A 511 -27.01 -38.00 10.08
CA ARG A 511 -28.37 -37.95 10.66
C ARG A 511 -29.46 -38.25 9.64
N GLN A 512 -29.24 -37.84 8.40
CA GLN A 512 -30.08 -38.10 7.22
C GLN A 512 -29.17 -38.51 6.06
N PRO A 513 -29.68 -38.90 4.87
CA PRO A 513 -28.82 -39.19 3.73
C PRO A 513 -27.97 -37.95 3.36
N VAL A 514 -26.65 -38.12 3.30
CA VAL A 514 -25.68 -37.05 3.00
C VAL A 514 -24.67 -37.54 1.99
N ASP A 515 -24.20 -36.64 1.13
CA ASP A 515 -23.05 -36.88 0.26
C ASP A 515 -21.82 -36.21 0.88
N VAL A 516 -20.78 -37.02 1.11
CA VAL A 516 -19.49 -36.59 1.65
C VAL A 516 -18.48 -36.54 0.52
N TYR A 517 -17.74 -35.45 0.41
CA TYR A 517 -16.69 -35.27 -0.58
C TYR A 517 -15.35 -35.04 0.12
N LEU A 518 -14.30 -35.64 -0.40
CA LEU A 518 -12.92 -35.41 0.00
C LEU A 518 -12.24 -34.56 -1.06
N VAL A 519 -11.67 -33.42 -0.65
CA VAL A 519 -10.93 -32.50 -1.53
C VAL A 519 -9.46 -32.63 -1.19
N TYR A 520 -8.67 -33.24 -2.08
CA TYR A 520 -7.38 -33.83 -1.74
C TYR A 520 -6.34 -33.69 -2.87
N THR A 521 -5.14 -34.14 -2.59
CA THR A 521 -4.03 -34.25 -3.54
C THR A 521 -3.45 -35.66 -3.50
N ASN A 522 -2.96 -36.16 -4.63
CA ASN A 522 -2.12 -37.37 -4.71
C ASN A 522 -0.62 -37.04 -4.77
N ILE A 523 -0.25 -35.76 -4.71
CA ILE A 523 1.13 -35.28 -4.73
C ILE A 523 1.74 -35.50 -3.35
N ASN A 524 2.82 -36.28 -3.29
CA ASN A 524 3.54 -36.63 -2.06
C ASN A 524 2.67 -37.24 -0.93
N SER A 525 1.40 -37.58 -1.16
CA SER A 525 0.46 -38.11 -0.15
C SER A 525 0.16 -39.60 -0.35
N GLN A 526 -0.63 -40.20 0.56
CA GLN A 526 -1.16 -41.57 0.42
C GLN A 526 -2.68 -41.66 0.52
N VAL A 527 -3.42 -40.54 0.41
CA VAL A 527 -4.90 -40.49 0.51
C VAL A 527 -5.58 -41.50 -0.43
N SER A 528 -5.10 -41.62 -1.67
CA SER A 528 -5.65 -42.53 -2.68
C SER A 528 -5.55 -44.03 -2.30
N SER A 529 -4.77 -44.40 -1.27
CA SER A 529 -4.67 -45.79 -0.82
C SER A 529 -5.94 -46.31 -0.12
N TRP A 530 -6.74 -45.43 0.49
CA TRP A 530 -7.95 -45.79 1.24
C TRP A 530 -9.26 -45.27 0.59
N LEU A 531 -9.16 -44.59 -0.56
CA LEU A 531 -10.30 -44.14 -1.37
C LEU A 531 -10.87 -45.22 -2.32
N THR A 532 -10.61 -46.52 -2.10
CA THR A 532 -10.88 -47.59 -3.10
C THR A 532 -12.34 -47.70 -3.56
N ASP A 533 -13.27 -47.29 -2.69
CA ASP A 533 -14.72 -47.46 -2.87
C ASP A 533 -15.42 -46.08 -3.07
N TRP A 534 -14.67 -45.01 -3.33
CA TRP A 534 -15.17 -43.66 -3.57
C TRP A 534 -15.24 -43.35 -5.08
N ASN A 535 -16.16 -42.49 -5.48
CA ASN A 535 -16.26 -42.02 -6.87
C ASN A 535 -15.34 -40.80 -7.10
N THR A 536 -14.38 -40.90 -8.01
CA THR A 536 -13.42 -39.83 -8.34
C THR A 536 -13.73 -39.08 -9.63
N ASP A 537 -14.82 -39.39 -10.33
CA ASP A 537 -15.21 -38.72 -11.58
C ASP A 537 -15.91 -37.36 -11.30
N TYR A 538 -15.19 -36.47 -10.62
CA TYR A 538 -15.68 -35.18 -10.13
C TYR A 538 -14.74 -34.02 -10.53
N PRO A 539 -15.28 -32.90 -11.07
CA PRO A 539 -14.54 -31.65 -11.28
C PRO A 539 -13.67 -31.24 -10.08
N PRO A 540 -12.37 -30.91 -10.29
CA PRO A 540 -11.49 -30.49 -9.22
C PRO A 540 -11.85 -29.11 -8.65
N ILE A 541 -11.35 -28.80 -7.46
CA ILE A 541 -11.47 -27.47 -6.83
C ILE A 541 -10.13 -26.76 -6.89
N GLY A 542 -10.12 -25.52 -7.39
CA GLY A 542 -8.93 -24.65 -7.44
C GLY A 542 -8.62 -24.01 -6.08
N SER A 543 -7.34 -23.80 -5.81
CA SER A 543 -6.76 -23.21 -4.59
C SER A 543 -5.51 -22.39 -4.92
N ASP A 544 -5.07 -21.56 -3.97
CA ASP A 544 -3.84 -20.74 -4.07
C ASP A 544 -2.55 -21.49 -3.73
N LEU A 545 -2.65 -22.77 -3.38
CA LEU A 545 -1.52 -23.69 -3.22
C LEU A 545 -0.67 -23.73 -4.50
N LEU A 546 0.66 -23.78 -4.36
CA LEU A 546 1.57 -23.60 -5.49
C LEU A 546 1.72 -24.85 -6.36
N GLY A 547 1.90 -24.63 -7.67
CA GLY A 547 2.21 -25.68 -8.65
C GLY A 547 1.07 -26.68 -8.82
N ASP A 548 1.41 -27.97 -8.94
CA ASP A 548 0.41 -29.02 -9.19
C ASP A 548 -0.60 -29.18 -8.01
N GLU A 549 -0.29 -28.67 -6.81
CA GLU A 549 -1.24 -28.68 -5.68
C GLU A 549 -2.37 -27.64 -5.79
N ALA A 550 -2.26 -26.67 -6.72
CA ALA A 550 -3.27 -25.64 -6.98
C ALA A 550 -4.64 -26.24 -7.36
N THR A 551 -4.64 -27.41 -7.98
CA THR A 551 -5.85 -28.11 -8.45
C THR A 551 -6.12 -29.34 -7.59
N ARG A 552 -7.06 -29.21 -6.64
CA ARG A 552 -7.43 -30.28 -5.70
C ARG A 552 -8.37 -31.29 -6.38
N LEU A 553 -8.00 -32.56 -6.34
CA LEU A 553 -8.85 -33.66 -6.76
C LEU A 553 -10.06 -33.81 -5.83
N VAL A 554 -11.18 -34.29 -6.35
CA VAL A 554 -12.39 -34.56 -5.56
C VAL A 554 -12.77 -36.03 -5.67
N ALA A 555 -13.06 -36.65 -4.53
CA ALA A 555 -13.68 -37.97 -4.43
C ALA A 555 -14.98 -37.85 -3.62
N SER A 556 -16.04 -38.61 -3.94
CA SER A 556 -17.29 -38.60 -3.17
C SER A 556 -17.76 -39.99 -2.73
N ARG A 557 -18.53 -40.00 -1.63
CA ARG A 557 -19.26 -41.16 -1.11
C ARG A 557 -20.53 -40.69 -0.41
N SER A 558 -21.68 -41.25 -0.80
CA SER A 558 -22.92 -41.12 -0.03
C SER A 558 -22.86 -41.92 1.27
N LEU A 559 -23.58 -41.43 2.28
CA LEU A 559 -23.90 -42.14 3.52
C LEU A 559 -25.42 -42.22 3.68
N ASP A 560 -25.94 -43.35 4.14
CA ASP A 560 -27.35 -43.46 4.54
C ASP A 560 -27.55 -43.00 6.00
N ALA A 561 -28.79 -42.67 6.37
CA ALA A 561 -29.11 -42.14 7.70
C ALA A 561 -28.74 -43.12 8.84
N GLY A 562 -27.87 -42.69 9.75
CA GLY A 562 -27.32 -43.49 10.84
C GLY A 562 -26.00 -44.21 10.51
N GLU A 563 -25.44 -44.02 9.31
CA GLU A 563 -24.11 -44.52 8.96
C GLU A 563 -23.00 -43.63 9.52
N THR A 564 -21.98 -44.23 10.13
CA THR A 564 -20.78 -43.53 10.62
C THR A 564 -19.65 -43.67 9.61
N ILE A 565 -19.08 -42.54 9.18
CA ILE A 565 -17.87 -42.52 8.35
C ILE A 565 -16.63 -42.33 9.23
N THR A 566 -15.50 -42.86 8.77
CA THR A 566 -14.19 -42.61 9.34
C THR A 566 -13.21 -42.42 8.19
N LEU A 567 -12.51 -41.30 8.21
CA LEU A 567 -11.50 -40.90 7.23
C LEU A 567 -10.13 -41.09 7.88
N ASN A 568 -9.21 -41.72 7.15
CA ASN A 568 -7.87 -41.96 7.64
C ASN A 568 -6.96 -40.73 7.46
N GLY A 569 -5.75 -40.79 7.99
CA GLY A 569 -4.74 -39.77 7.77
C GLY A 569 -4.35 -39.60 6.30
N ASN A 570 -3.72 -38.47 6.01
CA ASN A 570 -3.34 -38.05 4.66
C ASN A 570 -2.07 -38.76 4.13
N GLY A 571 -1.23 -39.27 5.03
CA GLY A 571 -0.03 -40.04 4.71
C GLY A 571 1.00 -39.26 3.90
N GLY A 572 1.18 -37.97 4.20
CA GLY A 572 2.19 -37.11 3.59
C GLY A 572 3.60 -37.71 3.75
N LEU A 573 4.36 -37.69 2.66
CA LEU A 573 5.69 -38.33 2.56
C LEU A 573 6.83 -37.33 2.76
N ASN A 574 6.55 -36.03 2.68
CA ASN A 574 7.46 -34.90 2.90
C ASN A 574 6.64 -33.61 3.08
N ASP A 575 7.33 -32.48 3.32
CA ASP A 575 6.71 -31.18 3.57
C ASP A 575 6.04 -30.53 2.34
N GLN A 576 6.23 -31.09 1.14
CA GLN A 576 5.56 -30.68 -0.11
C GLN A 576 4.22 -31.42 -0.32
N THR A 577 3.47 -31.62 0.76
CA THR A 577 2.10 -32.11 0.77
C THR A 577 1.24 -31.17 1.59
N SER A 578 0.06 -30.83 1.09
CA SER A 578 -1.00 -30.19 1.88
C SER A 578 -2.10 -31.19 2.27
N MET A 579 -2.84 -30.87 3.35
CA MET A 579 -3.93 -31.71 3.86
C MET A 579 -5.12 -31.81 2.90
N TYR A 580 -5.94 -32.83 3.11
CA TYR A 580 -7.28 -32.88 2.53
C TYR A 580 -8.29 -32.06 3.34
N ASN A 581 -9.37 -31.65 2.68
CA ASN A 581 -10.58 -31.10 3.28
C ASN A 581 -11.75 -32.07 3.11
N VAL A 582 -12.78 -31.93 3.95
CA VAL A 582 -14.02 -32.72 3.89
C VAL A 582 -15.19 -31.78 3.63
N LEU A 583 -16.02 -32.07 2.63
CA LEU A 583 -17.24 -31.33 2.34
C LEU A 583 -18.46 -32.23 2.59
N VAL A 584 -19.59 -31.65 3.01
CA VAL A 584 -20.83 -32.37 3.30
C VAL A 584 -22.03 -31.59 2.76
N ALA A 585 -22.91 -32.30 2.06
CA ALA A 585 -24.21 -31.80 1.60
C ALA A 585 -25.34 -32.80 1.96
N ALA A 586 -26.59 -32.34 1.97
CA ALA A 586 -27.74 -33.25 1.96
C ALA A 586 -27.77 -33.99 0.62
N ALA A 587 -27.93 -35.32 0.64
CA ALA A 587 -27.92 -36.09 -0.60
C ALA A 587 -29.15 -35.77 -1.46
N ASP A 588 -28.96 -35.50 -2.75
CA ASP A 588 -30.06 -35.12 -3.65
C ASP A 588 -30.98 -36.32 -3.92
N ILE A 589 -32.11 -36.32 -3.20
CA ILE A 589 -33.13 -37.38 -3.24
C ILE A 589 -33.74 -37.52 -4.64
N THR A 590 -33.74 -36.47 -5.48
CA THR A 590 -34.26 -36.54 -6.85
C THR A 590 -33.42 -37.45 -7.76
N SER A 591 -32.12 -37.56 -7.49
CA SER A 591 -31.19 -38.39 -8.29
C SER A 591 -31.42 -39.89 -8.11
N ARG A 592 -31.81 -40.34 -6.91
CA ARG A 592 -31.90 -41.78 -6.54
C ARG A 592 -33.12 -42.52 -7.11
N GLU A 593 -34.21 -41.83 -7.50
CA GLU A 593 -35.40 -42.48 -8.10
C GLU A 593 -35.43 -42.49 -9.64
N SER A 594 -34.43 -41.91 -10.32
CA SER A 594 -34.36 -41.86 -11.79
C SER A 594 -34.18 -43.23 -12.50
N SER A 595 -34.20 -44.34 -11.74
CA SER A 595 -33.94 -45.71 -12.24
C SER A 595 -35.14 -46.66 -12.30
N SER A 596 -36.40 -46.21 -12.16
CA SER A 596 -37.55 -47.06 -12.54
C SER A 596 -38.81 -46.38 -13.11
N ALA A 597 -39.07 -46.66 -14.39
CA ALA A 597 -40.37 -46.81 -15.07
C ALA A 597 -41.37 -45.63 -15.10
N ALA A 598 -41.67 -45.15 -16.32
CA ALA A 598 -42.74 -44.20 -16.60
C ALA A 598 -44.16 -44.80 -16.49
N ALA A 599 -45.14 -43.99 -16.08
CA ALA A 599 -46.57 -44.29 -16.22
C ALA A 599 -47.41 -43.02 -16.50
N THR A 600 -48.43 -43.19 -17.35
CA THR A 600 -49.28 -42.15 -17.94
C THR A 600 -50.23 -41.42 -16.99
N SER A 601 -50.48 -40.14 -17.32
CA SER A 601 -51.60 -39.26 -16.93
C SER A 601 -52.89 -39.87 -16.35
N THR A 602 -53.47 -39.19 -15.34
CA THR A 602 -54.92 -38.90 -15.32
C THR A 602 -55.21 -37.65 -14.47
N ALA A 603 -56.28 -36.91 -14.78
CA ALA A 603 -56.69 -35.72 -14.02
C ALA A 603 -57.76 -36.03 -12.96
N ILE A 604 -57.71 -35.34 -11.82
CA ILE A 604 -58.78 -35.28 -10.80
C ILE A 604 -58.95 -33.81 -10.36
N VAL A 605 -60.20 -33.41 -10.10
CA VAL A 605 -60.58 -32.06 -9.63
C VAL A 605 -61.10 -32.14 -8.19
N SER A 606 -60.64 -31.25 -7.33
CA SER A 606 -61.30 -30.85 -6.07
C SER A 606 -60.89 -29.41 -5.72
N ALA A 607 -61.80 -28.65 -5.10
CA ALA A 607 -61.72 -27.19 -5.02
C ALA A 607 -61.40 -26.64 -3.60
N ASP A 608 -61.45 -25.31 -3.50
CA ASP A 608 -61.47 -24.46 -2.31
C ASP A 608 -60.19 -24.36 -1.45
N THR A 609 -59.42 -23.32 -1.70
CA THR A 609 -59.57 -22.10 -0.86
C THR A 609 -59.28 -20.85 -1.68
N ALA A 610 -60.01 -19.76 -1.42
CA ALA A 610 -59.82 -18.51 -2.14
C ALA A 610 -58.81 -17.61 -1.41
N VAL A 611 -57.77 -17.21 -2.14
CA VAL A 611 -56.97 -16.01 -1.90
C VAL A 611 -57.18 -15.11 -3.11
N GLU A 612 -57.12 -13.79 -2.93
CA GLU A 612 -57.40 -12.84 -4.00
C GLU A 612 -56.38 -12.97 -5.14
N SER A 613 -56.86 -12.95 -6.39
CA SER A 613 -56.03 -13.16 -7.56
C SER A 613 -55.24 -11.90 -7.90
N THR A 614 -53.93 -11.91 -7.63
CA THR A 614 -52.98 -11.00 -8.27
C THR A 614 -53.01 -11.23 -9.78
N PHE A 615 -53.04 -10.15 -10.55
CA PHE A 615 -53.08 -10.22 -12.02
C PHE A 615 -51.65 -10.18 -12.56
N THR A 616 -51.07 -11.34 -12.83
CA THR A 616 -49.81 -11.44 -13.58
C THR A 616 -50.10 -11.27 -15.07
N GLU A 617 -49.79 -10.09 -15.62
CA GLU A 617 -49.78 -9.88 -17.08
C GLU A 617 -48.36 -10.13 -17.59
N VAL A 618 -48.16 -11.23 -18.33
CA VAL A 618 -46.89 -11.54 -19.00
C VAL A 618 -46.94 -10.97 -20.41
N ARG A 619 -46.02 -10.06 -20.73
CA ARG A 619 -45.86 -9.48 -22.07
C ARG A 619 -44.58 -9.99 -22.73
N THR A 620 -44.70 -10.31 -24.01
CA THR A 620 -43.60 -10.90 -24.81
C THR A 620 -43.32 -9.98 -26.00
N PHE A 621 -42.05 -9.69 -26.28
CA PHE A 621 -41.63 -8.77 -27.36
C PHE A 621 -42.33 -9.01 -28.71
N SER A 622 -42.52 -10.27 -29.13
CA SER A 622 -43.26 -10.65 -30.34
C SER A 622 -44.72 -10.15 -30.45
N GLN A 623 -45.31 -9.61 -29.37
CA GLN A 623 -46.64 -8.99 -29.33
C GLN A 623 -46.62 -7.47 -29.60
N LEU A 624 -45.45 -6.83 -29.57
CA LEU A 624 -45.27 -5.41 -29.90
C LEU A 624 -45.73 -5.11 -31.34
N PRO A 625 -46.14 -3.85 -31.64
CA PRO A 625 -46.21 -3.36 -33.02
C PRO A 625 -44.88 -3.55 -33.75
N SER A 626 -44.91 -3.96 -35.02
CA SER A 626 -43.70 -4.24 -35.81
C SER A 626 -42.77 -3.04 -35.98
N GLU A 627 -43.29 -1.82 -35.83
CA GLU A 627 -42.52 -0.58 -35.85
C GLU A 627 -41.67 -0.41 -34.58
N LEU A 628 -42.16 -0.87 -33.42
CA LEU A 628 -41.39 -0.89 -32.16
C LEU A 628 -40.41 -2.06 -32.11
N GLN A 629 -40.79 -3.22 -32.68
CA GLN A 629 -39.85 -4.33 -32.86
C GLN A 629 -38.64 -3.91 -33.70
N ALA A 630 -38.85 -3.12 -34.76
CA ALA A 630 -37.78 -2.57 -35.58
C ALA A 630 -36.90 -1.55 -34.82
N ALA A 631 -37.51 -0.64 -34.03
CA ALA A 631 -36.78 0.34 -33.21
C ALA A 631 -35.87 -0.29 -32.12
N LEU A 632 -36.18 -1.53 -31.71
CA LEU A 632 -35.38 -2.32 -30.78
C LEU A 632 -34.49 -3.38 -31.47
N ALA A 633 -34.57 -3.63 -32.77
CA ALA A 633 -33.88 -4.78 -33.38
C ALA A 633 -32.34 -4.70 -33.32
N VAL A 634 -31.78 -3.49 -33.47
CA VAL A 634 -30.34 -3.24 -33.59
C VAL A 634 -29.99 -1.85 -33.05
N ILE A 635 -28.73 -1.65 -32.68
CA ILE A 635 -28.15 -0.33 -32.43
C ILE A 635 -27.61 0.19 -33.78
N GLU A 636 -28.31 1.13 -34.39
CA GLU A 636 -27.83 1.80 -35.62
C GLU A 636 -26.71 2.79 -35.26
N PRO A 637 -25.49 2.67 -35.82
CA PRO A 637 -24.41 3.62 -35.60
C PRO A 637 -24.78 5.03 -36.05
N LYS A 638 -24.36 6.04 -35.28
CA LYS A 638 -24.51 7.46 -35.61
C LYS A 638 -23.16 8.08 -35.94
N ARG A 639 -23.16 9.09 -36.82
CA ARG A 639 -22.01 9.99 -37.01
C ARG A 639 -22.05 11.17 -36.03
N THR A 640 -20.93 11.85 -35.87
CA THR A 640 -20.77 13.10 -35.09
C THR A 640 -21.92 14.10 -35.30
N SER A 641 -22.32 14.34 -36.55
CA SER A 641 -23.39 15.29 -36.90
C SER A 641 -24.82 14.79 -36.65
N GLU A 642 -24.96 13.58 -36.09
CA GLU A 642 -26.23 12.90 -35.78
C GLU A 642 -26.41 12.67 -34.27
N VAL A 643 -25.45 13.08 -33.43
CA VAL A 643 -25.50 12.89 -31.97
C VAL A 643 -24.77 14.00 -31.20
N ASP A 644 -25.30 14.34 -30.02
CA ASP A 644 -24.71 15.25 -29.04
C ASP A 644 -24.43 14.47 -27.74
N ASN A 645 -23.27 13.84 -27.67
CA ASN A 645 -22.81 13.06 -26.51
C ASN A 645 -21.56 13.70 -25.88
N PRO A 646 -21.26 13.41 -24.61
CA PRO A 646 -20.13 14.00 -23.91
C PRO A 646 -18.81 13.28 -24.23
N PHE A 647 -18.73 12.51 -25.32
CA PHE A 647 -17.61 11.62 -25.62
C PHE A 647 -16.74 12.12 -26.77
N GLY A 648 -15.43 11.93 -26.64
CA GLY A 648 -14.46 12.27 -27.66
C GLY A 648 -13.19 11.44 -27.65
N THR A 649 -12.23 11.84 -28.47
CA THR A 649 -10.94 11.15 -28.55
C THR A 649 -9.81 12.07 -28.99
N HIS A 650 -8.56 11.69 -28.69
CA HIS A 650 -7.37 12.35 -29.23
C HIS A 650 -7.12 12.00 -30.70
N THR A 651 -6.80 13.00 -31.50
CA THR A 651 -6.50 12.88 -32.94
C THR A 651 -5.01 13.14 -33.28
N THR A 652 -4.34 13.99 -32.49
CA THR A 652 -2.91 14.36 -32.54
C THR A 652 -2.35 14.77 -33.90
N VAL A 653 -3.21 15.23 -34.81
CA VAL A 653 -2.88 15.70 -36.17
C VAL A 653 -2.00 16.94 -36.15
N LEU A 654 -2.15 17.82 -35.17
CA LEU A 654 -1.41 19.08 -35.13
C LEU A 654 0.09 18.89 -34.82
N LYS A 655 0.46 17.76 -34.18
CA LYS A 655 1.82 17.49 -33.69
C LYS A 655 2.42 16.16 -34.16
N GLU A 656 1.69 15.04 -34.04
CA GLU A 656 2.23 13.70 -34.32
C GLU A 656 1.76 13.14 -35.66
N ASN A 657 0.46 13.18 -35.94
CA ASN A 657 -0.17 12.71 -37.17
C ASN A 657 -0.10 13.76 -38.32
N HIS A 658 0.83 14.72 -38.26
CA HIS A 658 0.90 15.83 -39.21
C HIS A 658 1.33 15.42 -40.64
N GLU A 659 1.90 14.22 -40.82
CA GLU A 659 2.21 13.62 -42.13
C GLU A 659 1.08 12.69 -42.66
N LEU A 660 -0.15 12.78 -42.13
CA LEU A 660 -1.30 12.00 -42.61
C LEU A 660 -1.51 12.17 -44.13
N SER A 661 -1.59 11.05 -44.84
CA SER A 661 -1.71 11.01 -46.30
C SER A 661 -3.11 11.33 -46.83
N ASP A 662 -4.13 11.25 -45.97
CA ASP A 662 -5.53 11.61 -46.25
C ASP A 662 -6.23 11.99 -44.93
N LEU A 663 -6.25 13.28 -44.63
CA LEU A 663 -6.85 13.84 -43.41
C LEU A 663 -8.40 13.77 -43.41
N PRO A 664 -9.11 14.10 -44.51
CA PRO A 664 -10.55 13.86 -44.62
C PRO A 664 -10.96 12.42 -44.32
N SER A 665 -10.32 11.42 -44.94
CA SER A 665 -10.65 10.01 -44.69
C SER A 665 -10.35 9.58 -43.24
N PHE A 666 -9.38 10.20 -42.58
CA PHE A 666 -9.09 9.97 -41.16
C PHE A 666 -10.21 10.53 -40.27
N LEU A 667 -10.57 11.81 -40.42
CA LEU A 667 -11.61 12.43 -39.58
C LEU A 667 -13.02 11.88 -39.89
N GLU A 668 -13.31 11.44 -41.12
CA GLU A 668 -14.54 10.69 -41.41
C GLU A 668 -14.58 9.34 -40.68
N MET A 669 -13.44 8.66 -40.51
CA MET A 669 -13.36 7.43 -39.71
C MET A 669 -13.51 7.68 -38.20
N VAL A 670 -13.00 8.80 -37.68
CA VAL A 670 -13.32 9.25 -36.31
C VAL A 670 -14.83 9.51 -36.20
N SER A 671 -15.42 10.18 -37.20
CA SER A 671 -16.85 10.53 -37.18
C SER A 671 -17.76 9.31 -37.26
N ASP A 672 -17.36 8.24 -37.96
CA ASP A 672 -18.06 6.93 -38.00
C ASP A 672 -18.05 6.17 -36.66
N THR A 673 -17.36 6.67 -35.62
CA THR A 673 -17.53 6.20 -34.23
C THR A 673 -18.55 7.01 -33.42
N GLY A 674 -19.12 8.08 -33.97
CA GLY A 674 -20.14 8.88 -33.29
C GLY A 674 -19.65 9.73 -32.14
N TYR A 675 -18.34 9.91 -31.94
CA TYR A 675 -17.83 10.92 -31.00
C TYR A 675 -18.30 12.31 -31.40
N SER A 676 -18.84 13.08 -30.46
CA SER A 676 -19.19 14.49 -30.68
C SER A 676 -17.99 15.43 -30.42
N TRP A 677 -16.97 15.00 -29.68
CA TRP A 677 -15.78 15.78 -29.33
C TRP A 677 -14.48 15.23 -29.94
N ILE A 678 -13.50 16.10 -30.19
CA ILE A 678 -12.09 15.74 -30.42
C ILE A 678 -11.16 16.64 -29.59
N LYS A 679 -10.02 16.09 -29.16
CA LYS A 679 -8.91 16.85 -28.56
C LYS A 679 -7.65 16.70 -29.41
N ASP A 680 -6.94 17.81 -29.59
CA ASP A 680 -5.60 17.84 -30.17
C ASP A 680 -4.73 18.85 -29.41
N TYR A 681 -3.44 18.91 -29.71
CA TYR A 681 -2.53 19.76 -28.96
C TYR A 681 -1.34 20.26 -29.77
N PHE A 682 -0.93 21.50 -29.48
CA PHE A 682 0.34 22.03 -29.96
C PHE A 682 1.03 22.89 -28.91
N GLY A 683 2.36 22.83 -28.91
CA GLY A 683 3.20 23.56 -27.97
C GLY A 683 3.90 24.73 -28.65
N ALA A 684 4.21 25.76 -27.86
CA ALA A 684 5.13 26.77 -28.29
C ALA A 684 6.55 26.18 -28.46
N ASN A 685 7.28 26.61 -29.48
CA ASN A 685 8.72 26.34 -29.58
C ASN A 685 9.46 26.95 -28.37
N GLN A 686 10.65 26.43 -28.04
CA GLN A 686 11.54 27.12 -27.09
C GLN A 686 11.86 28.52 -27.61
N VAL A 687 11.61 29.54 -26.78
CA VAL A 687 11.87 30.95 -27.11
C VAL A 687 13.13 31.43 -26.40
N THR A 688 13.84 32.37 -27.02
CA THR A 688 15.05 32.97 -26.45
C THR A 688 14.80 34.42 -26.06
N SER A 689 15.27 34.83 -24.89
CA SER A 689 15.03 36.18 -24.33
C SER A 689 15.57 37.35 -25.19
N ASP A 690 16.46 37.08 -26.16
CA ASP A 690 16.99 38.06 -27.12
C ASP A 690 15.95 38.63 -28.12
N ASN A 691 14.77 38.01 -28.27
CA ASN A 691 13.74 38.38 -29.27
C ASN A 691 12.42 38.82 -28.61
N SER A 692 11.69 39.75 -29.22
CA SER A 692 10.39 40.19 -28.71
C SER A 692 9.34 39.07 -28.72
N PRO A 693 8.50 38.94 -27.67
CA PRO A 693 7.43 37.93 -27.61
C PRO A 693 6.54 37.85 -28.87
N ALA A 694 6.16 39.00 -29.43
CA ALA A 694 5.24 39.07 -30.56
C ALA A 694 5.79 38.48 -31.89
N SER A 695 7.11 38.32 -32.05
CA SER A 695 7.71 37.87 -33.32
C SER A 695 7.87 36.35 -33.44
N TYR A 696 7.46 35.56 -32.44
CA TYR A 696 7.57 34.09 -32.49
C TYR A 696 6.39 33.39 -33.18
N TRP A 697 5.21 34.03 -33.22
CA TRP A 697 3.95 33.41 -33.65
C TRP A 697 3.21 34.27 -34.70
N GLU A 698 3.96 34.92 -35.61
CA GLU A 698 3.38 35.68 -36.71
C GLU A 698 2.51 34.79 -37.62
N THR A 699 2.91 33.54 -37.84
CA THR A 699 2.23 32.53 -38.68
C THR A 699 2.24 31.15 -38.05
N PHE A 700 1.13 30.42 -38.13
CA PHE A 700 1.03 28.99 -37.80
C PHE A 700 1.11 28.11 -39.08
N PRO A 701 1.33 26.79 -38.97
CA PRO A 701 1.38 25.89 -40.12
C PRO A 701 0.06 25.78 -40.89
N ASP A 702 0.12 25.68 -42.23
CA ASP A 702 -1.07 25.58 -43.09
C ASP A 702 -1.99 24.39 -42.71
N HIS A 703 -1.43 23.26 -42.28
CA HIS A 703 -2.20 22.05 -41.95
C HIS A 703 -3.08 22.18 -40.70
N TYR A 704 -2.84 23.20 -39.85
CA TYR A 704 -3.71 23.47 -38.69
C TYR A 704 -5.09 23.92 -39.18
N TYR A 705 -5.11 24.85 -40.16
CA TYR A 705 -6.36 25.36 -40.76
C TYR A 705 -7.11 24.27 -41.54
N ASP A 706 -6.41 23.36 -42.21
CA ASP A 706 -7.01 22.20 -42.88
C ASP A 706 -7.70 21.26 -41.88
N TYR A 707 -7.03 20.92 -40.76
CA TYR A 707 -7.59 20.12 -39.67
C TYR A 707 -8.84 20.76 -39.06
N PHE A 708 -8.75 22.02 -38.65
CA PHE A 708 -9.86 22.74 -38.04
C PHE A 708 -11.06 22.88 -38.97
N SER A 709 -10.83 23.19 -40.25
CA SER A 709 -11.91 23.32 -41.23
C SER A 709 -12.62 21.99 -41.51
N GLU A 710 -11.89 20.88 -41.51
CA GLU A 710 -12.43 19.54 -41.76
C GLU A 710 -13.16 18.98 -40.52
N ALA A 711 -12.66 19.24 -39.32
CA ALA A 711 -13.33 18.91 -38.08
C ALA A 711 -14.68 19.64 -37.94
N GLN A 712 -14.71 20.95 -38.19
CA GLN A 712 -15.96 21.73 -38.23
C GLN A 712 -16.90 21.27 -39.36
N ARG A 713 -16.39 20.83 -40.52
CA ARG A 713 -17.21 20.25 -41.61
C ARG A 713 -17.99 19.02 -41.16
N LEU A 714 -17.39 18.21 -40.27
CA LEU A 714 -17.98 16.98 -39.74
C LEU A 714 -18.84 17.21 -38.49
N GLY A 715 -18.75 18.40 -37.88
CA GLY A 715 -19.57 18.83 -36.75
C GLY A 715 -19.00 18.48 -35.38
N PHE A 716 -17.69 18.22 -35.28
CA PHE A 716 -17.04 18.01 -33.98
C PHE A 716 -16.99 19.29 -33.16
N ARG A 717 -17.18 19.15 -31.84
CA ARG A 717 -16.68 20.10 -30.84
C ARG A 717 -15.18 19.86 -30.63
N ILE A 718 -14.38 20.93 -30.53
CA ILE A 718 -12.91 20.86 -30.57
C ILE A 718 -12.31 21.46 -29.29
N ILE A 719 -11.59 20.63 -28.52
CA ILE A 719 -10.69 21.06 -27.44
C ILE A 719 -9.27 21.17 -28.00
N ILE A 720 -8.58 22.29 -27.76
CA ILE A 720 -7.15 22.42 -28.02
C ILE A 720 -6.36 22.69 -26.75
N ARG A 721 -5.42 21.78 -26.45
CA ARG A 721 -4.43 21.98 -25.39
C ARG A 721 -3.21 22.73 -25.94
N LEU A 722 -2.80 23.78 -25.24
CA LEU A 722 -1.63 24.60 -25.58
C LEU A 722 -0.48 24.32 -24.61
N ASP A 723 0.64 23.78 -25.08
CA ASP A 723 1.84 23.61 -24.24
C ASP A 723 2.61 24.95 -24.16
N PHE A 724 2.90 25.49 -22.95
CA PHE A 724 3.41 26.85 -22.78
C PHE A 724 4.89 27.03 -23.17
N PRO A 725 5.30 28.24 -23.65
CA PRO A 725 6.68 28.50 -24.06
C PRO A 725 7.67 28.36 -22.90
N ARG A 726 8.67 27.49 -23.08
CA ARG A 726 9.86 27.47 -22.22
C ARG A 726 10.83 28.56 -22.68
N VAL A 727 11.05 29.57 -21.84
CA VAL A 727 11.95 30.70 -22.13
C VAL A 727 13.37 30.30 -21.75
N ASP A 728 14.31 30.38 -22.69
CA ASP A 728 15.70 29.91 -22.53
C ASP A 728 15.80 28.47 -21.97
N GLY A 729 14.80 27.63 -22.26
CA GLY A 729 14.69 26.24 -21.80
C GLY A 729 14.15 26.02 -20.37
N ARG A 730 13.84 27.07 -19.62
CA ARG A 730 13.30 27.00 -18.24
C ARG A 730 11.81 27.33 -18.17
N ILE A 731 11.22 27.14 -16.99
CA ILE A 731 9.83 27.52 -16.67
C ILE A 731 9.71 29.07 -16.67
N PRO A 732 8.63 29.64 -17.23
CA PRO A 732 8.27 31.05 -17.08
C PRO A 732 7.97 31.40 -15.62
N THR A 733 8.78 32.28 -15.02
CA THR A 733 8.59 32.70 -13.61
C THR A 733 8.79 34.19 -13.37
N THR A 734 9.38 34.93 -14.33
CA THR A 734 9.51 36.39 -14.28
C THR A 734 8.42 37.07 -15.12
N SER A 735 8.16 38.35 -14.83
CA SER A 735 7.20 39.16 -15.61
C SER A 735 7.60 39.36 -17.08
N GLU A 736 8.86 39.11 -17.44
CA GLU A 736 9.32 39.12 -18.83
C GLU A 736 8.99 37.79 -19.52
N ASP A 737 9.13 36.65 -18.82
CA ASP A 737 8.74 35.34 -19.33
C ASP A 737 7.23 35.23 -19.56
N MET A 738 6.45 35.74 -18.61
CA MET A 738 4.99 35.77 -18.70
C MET A 738 4.49 36.60 -19.90
N ALA A 739 5.30 37.51 -20.44
CA ALA A 739 4.98 38.20 -21.68
C ALA A 739 5.08 37.30 -22.93
N TYR A 740 5.89 36.23 -22.90
CA TYR A 740 5.91 35.19 -23.93
C TYR A 740 4.71 34.24 -23.78
N VAL A 741 4.34 33.87 -22.56
CA VAL A 741 3.11 33.10 -22.28
C VAL A 741 1.90 33.85 -22.83
N ALA A 742 1.69 35.09 -22.40
CA ALA A 742 0.55 35.91 -22.86
C ALA A 742 0.57 36.16 -24.37
N ALA A 743 1.74 36.35 -24.98
CA ALA A 743 1.85 36.53 -26.43
C ALA A 743 1.52 35.25 -27.22
N PHE A 744 1.89 34.06 -26.73
CA PHE A 744 1.56 32.80 -27.39
C PHE A 744 0.06 32.49 -27.29
N TYR A 745 -0.47 32.46 -26.07
CA TYR A 745 -1.86 32.07 -25.80
C TYR A 745 -2.85 33.01 -26.47
N ARG A 746 -2.66 34.34 -26.36
CA ARG A 746 -3.53 35.29 -27.08
C ARG A 746 -3.42 35.12 -28.59
N ARG A 747 -2.22 34.90 -29.14
CA ARG A 747 -2.04 34.79 -30.60
C ARG A 747 -2.63 33.51 -31.17
N ALA A 748 -2.66 32.41 -30.40
CA ALA A 748 -3.40 31.20 -30.76
C ALA A 748 -4.92 31.44 -30.73
N ALA A 749 -5.44 32.06 -29.66
CA ALA A 749 -6.86 32.42 -29.53
C ALA A 749 -7.33 33.40 -30.64
N GLU A 750 -6.57 34.46 -30.90
CA GLU A 750 -6.82 35.46 -31.97
C GLU A 750 -6.94 34.82 -33.38
N GLU A 751 -6.23 33.72 -33.65
CA GLU A 751 -6.22 33.06 -34.97
C GLU A 751 -7.23 31.91 -35.06
N PHE A 752 -7.43 31.15 -33.97
CA PHE A 752 -8.17 29.89 -33.98
C PHE A 752 -9.45 29.85 -33.13
N GLY A 753 -9.80 30.88 -32.36
CA GLY A 753 -11.07 30.94 -31.60
C GLY A 753 -12.35 30.99 -32.47
N ALA A 754 -12.21 31.15 -33.79
CA ALA A 754 -13.31 30.93 -34.74
C ALA A 754 -13.50 29.45 -35.15
N TYR A 755 -12.60 28.57 -34.69
CA TYR A 755 -12.51 27.16 -35.04
C TYR A 755 -12.61 26.23 -33.84
N VAL A 756 -11.94 26.59 -32.75
CA VAL A 756 -11.87 25.88 -31.47
C VAL A 756 -13.05 26.31 -30.59
N ASP A 757 -13.71 25.37 -29.92
CA ASP A 757 -14.75 25.68 -28.94
C ASP A 757 -14.13 25.95 -27.55
N ASP A 758 -13.18 25.10 -27.16
CA ASP A 758 -12.67 24.99 -25.78
C ASP A 758 -11.13 24.90 -25.73
N TRP A 759 -10.51 25.52 -24.72
CA TRP A 759 -9.05 25.67 -24.61
C TRP A 759 -8.48 25.05 -23.32
N GLU A 760 -7.43 24.22 -23.41
CA GLU A 760 -6.77 23.61 -22.24
C GLU A 760 -5.33 24.12 -22.03
N ILE A 761 -4.95 24.40 -20.77
CA ILE A 761 -3.67 25.05 -20.40
C ILE A 761 -2.61 24.01 -19.98
N ASP A 762 -1.65 23.74 -20.87
CA ASP A 762 -0.54 22.77 -20.69
C ASP A 762 -1.02 21.36 -20.27
N ASN A 763 -0.15 20.48 -19.76
CA ASN A 763 -0.48 19.08 -19.50
C ASN A 763 0.15 18.56 -18.20
N GLU A 764 -0.65 17.91 -17.35
CA GLU A 764 -0.18 17.10 -16.22
C GLU A 764 0.96 17.74 -15.40
N PRO A 765 0.74 18.95 -14.84
CA PRO A 765 1.79 19.69 -14.12
C PRO A 765 2.30 18.95 -12.86
N ASN A 766 1.55 17.96 -12.38
CA ASN A 766 1.90 17.08 -11.28
C ASN A 766 2.73 15.84 -11.68
N LEU A 767 3.06 15.62 -12.96
CA LEU A 767 3.91 14.49 -13.39
C LEU A 767 5.24 14.49 -12.62
N GLY A 768 5.54 13.37 -11.98
CA GLY A 768 6.61 13.23 -10.98
C GLY A 768 6.09 12.97 -9.55
N ASN A 769 4.78 13.15 -9.31
CA ASN A 769 4.07 12.83 -8.06
C ASN A 769 4.66 13.54 -6.82
N PHE A 770 5.66 12.94 -6.17
CA PHE A 770 6.39 13.52 -5.04
C PHE A 770 7.14 14.80 -5.45
N ASN A 771 7.82 14.74 -6.60
CA ASN A 771 8.58 15.84 -7.18
C ASN A 771 7.99 16.21 -8.57
N PRO A 772 6.85 16.92 -8.60
CA PRO A 772 6.22 17.37 -9.83
C PRO A 772 7.14 18.32 -10.60
N TRP A 773 7.07 18.31 -11.93
CA TRP A 773 8.00 19.09 -12.77
C TRP A 773 7.80 20.60 -12.70
N ILE A 774 6.66 21.08 -12.18
CA ILE A 774 6.37 22.48 -11.86
C ILE A 774 5.63 22.56 -10.51
N THR A 775 5.89 23.60 -9.72
CA THR A 775 5.15 23.80 -8.46
C THR A 775 3.74 24.33 -8.73
N GLU A 776 2.83 24.06 -7.80
CA GLU A 776 1.43 24.44 -7.88
C GLU A 776 1.27 25.97 -8.04
N THR A 777 2.06 26.74 -7.31
CA THR A 777 2.10 28.20 -7.41
C THR A 777 2.65 28.68 -8.76
N GLU A 778 3.70 28.05 -9.30
CA GLU A 778 4.21 28.42 -10.63
C GLU A 778 3.19 28.11 -11.72
N TYR A 779 2.57 26.92 -11.68
CA TYR A 779 1.53 26.55 -12.63
C TYR A 779 0.32 27.48 -12.56
N ALA A 780 -0.21 27.77 -11.37
CA ALA A 780 -1.35 28.68 -11.20
C ALA A 780 -1.04 30.10 -11.73
N ASN A 781 0.17 30.61 -11.51
CA ASN A 781 0.59 31.90 -12.07
C ASN A 781 0.69 31.89 -13.62
N ILE A 782 1.14 30.77 -14.21
CA ILE A 782 1.12 30.61 -15.68
C ILE A 782 -0.31 30.50 -16.19
N ALA A 783 -1.18 29.74 -15.50
CA ALA A 783 -2.57 29.54 -15.88
C ALA A 783 -3.37 30.84 -15.85
N ALA A 784 -3.21 31.68 -14.83
CA ALA A 784 -3.83 33.02 -14.77
C ALA A 784 -3.43 33.91 -15.96
N VAL A 785 -2.14 33.91 -16.31
CA VAL A 785 -1.61 34.67 -17.46
C VAL A 785 -2.10 34.11 -18.80
N ALA A 786 -2.16 32.78 -18.93
CA ALA A 786 -2.66 32.08 -20.11
C ALA A 786 -4.16 32.30 -20.30
N ALA A 787 -4.97 32.16 -19.25
CA ALA A 787 -6.42 32.35 -19.28
C ALA A 787 -6.80 33.79 -19.63
N ALA A 788 -6.18 34.78 -18.99
CA ALA A 788 -6.38 36.18 -19.34
C ALA A 788 -5.98 36.49 -20.80
N ALA A 789 -4.94 35.83 -21.32
CA ALA A 789 -4.50 35.98 -22.70
C ALA A 789 -5.44 35.29 -23.70
N ILE A 790 -5.97 34.10 -23.40
CA ILE A 790 -7.02 33.45 -24.20
C ILE A 790 -8.22 34.41 -24.31
N ARG A 791 -8.77 34.90 -23.18
CA ARG A 791 -9.95 35.79 -23.17
C ARG A 791 -9.71 37.18 -23.79
N GLU A 792 -8.47 37.60 -24.02
CA GLU A 792 -8.16 38.79 -24.83
C GLU A 792 -8.28 38.53 -26.35
N GLY A 793 -7.99 37.30 -26.81
CA GLY A 793 -8.03 36.92 -28.23
C GLY A 793 -9.36 36.30 -28.65
N ASP A 794 -9.95 35.53 -27.75
CA ASP A 794 -11.21 34.78 -27.89
C ASP A 794 -12.10 35.07 -26.65
N PRO A 795 -12.96 36.11 -26.71
CA PRO A 795 -13.73 36.56 -25.54
C PRO A 795 -14.85 35.62 -25.08
N ASP A 796 -15.23 34.63 -25.90
CA ASP A 796 -16.31 33.67 -25.62
C ASP A 796 -15.77 32.28 -25.19
N ALA A 797 -14.44 32.11 -25.14
CA ALA A 797 -13.73 30.87 -24.80
C ALA A 797 -14.06 30.24 -23.43
N THR A 798 -14.31 28.94 -23.43
CA THR A 798 -14.23 28.06 -22.25
C THR A 798 -12.78 27.66 -21.97
N ILE A 799 -12.36 27.71 -20.71
CA ILE A 799 -10.96 27.45 -20.31
C ILE A 799 -10.86 26.28 -19.32
N TYR A 800 -10.07 25.28 -19.71
CA TYR A 800 -9.84 24.02 -19.01
C TYR A 800 -8.46 24.02 -18.38
N ALA A 801 -8.39 23.61 -17.12
CA ALA A 801 -7.13 23.32 -16.42
C ALA A 801 -7.39 22.38 -15.23
N PRO A 802 -6.38 21.66 -14.71
CA PRO A 802 -4.98 21.66 -15.15
C PRO A 802 -4.54 20.39 -15.89
N GLY A 803 -5.46 19.49 -16.24
CA GLY A 803 -5.16 18.18 -16.81
C GLY A 803 -4.34 17.31 -15.86
N ILE A 804 -4.76 17.14 -14.59
CA ILE A 804 -4.00 16.36 -13.58
C ILE A 804 -3.81 14.90 -14.01
N ALA A 805 -2.56 14.41 -13.98
CA ALA A 805 -2.26 12.98 -14.05
C ALA A 805 -2.68 12.27 -12.74
N MET A 806 -3.66 11.37 -12.80
CA MET A 806 -4.17 10.56 -11.67
C MET A 806 -4.84 11.37 -10.55
N LEU A 807 -6.05 11.00 -10.15
CA LEU A 807 -6.76 11.71 -9.06
C LEU A 807 -6.22 11.44 -7.64
N GLN A 808 -5.23 10.57 -7.49
CA GLN A 808 -4.48 10.41 -6.22
C GLN A 808 -3.89 11.73 -5.68
N ALA A 809 -3.67 12.74 -6.54
CA ALA A 809 -3.23 14.09 -6.16
C ALA A 809 -4.23 14.89 -5.28
N LEU A 810 -5.41 14.32 -4.98
CA LEU A 810 -6.33 14.78 -3.94
C LEU A 810 -5.82 14.43 -2.52
N ASN A 811 -5.05 13.36 -2.36
CA ASN A 811 -4.55 12.90 -1.07
C ASN A 811 -3.23 13.61 -0.70
N PHE A 812 -2.88 13.64 0.59
CA PHE A 812 -1.57 14.12 1.05
C PHE A 812 -0.41 13.31 0.44
N ILE A 813 -0.65 12.02 0.17
CA ILE A 813 0.29 11.04 -0.40
C ILE A 813 -0.09 10.78 -1.87
N PRO A 814 0.80 10.90 -2.86
CA PRO A 814 2.23 11.25 -2.77
C PRO A 814 2.49 12.76 -2.66
N ARG A 815 1.46 13.59 -2.88
CA ARG A 815 1.46 15.06 -2.73
C ARG A 815 0.03 15.59 -2.93
N PRO A 816 -0.47 16.53 -2.09
CA PRO A 816 -1.81 17.11 -2.24
C PRO A 816 -1.88 18.20 -3.32
N TYR A 817 -1.39 17.89 -4.52
CA TYR A 817 -1.19 18.85 -5.61
C TYR A 817 -2.50 19.54 -6.03
N ILE A 818 -3.64 18.84 -6.02
CA ILE A 818 -4.95 19.44 -6.31
C ILE A 818 -5.33 20.48 -5.25
N GLN A 819 -5.16 20.15 -3.96
CA GLN A 819 -5.46 21.07 -2.86
C GLN A 819 -4.57 22.33 -2.94
N ASN A 820 -3.27 22.12 -3.17
CA ASN A 820 -2.29 23.18 -3.29
C ASN A 820 -2.55 24.10 -4.52
N LEU A 821 -3.05 23.57 -5.64
CA LEU A 821 -3.47 24.37 -6.80
C LEU A 821 -4.70 25.24 -6.50
N ILE A 822 -5.69 24.68 -5.79
CA ILE A 822 -6.89 25.42 -5.37
C ILE A 822 -6.49 26.56 -4.43
N GLU A 823 -5.59 26.31 -3.49
CA GLU A 823 -5.06 27.33 -2.56
C GLU A 823 -4.12 28.35 -3.24
N ALA A 824 -3.47 27.97 -4.35
CA ALA A 824 -2.73 28.88 -5.22
C ALA A 824 -3.64 29.76 -6.11
N GLY A 825 -4.96 29.54 -6.11
CA GLY A 825 -5.95 30.37 -6.78
C GLY A 825 -6.41 29.89 -8.16
N LEU A 826 -6.02 28.69 -8.62
CA LEU A 826 -6.30 28.21 -9.98
C LEU A 826 -7.79 28.32 -10.39
N LEU A 827 -8.71 28.11 -9.44
CA LEU A 827 -10.15 28.11 -9.70
C LEU A 827 -10.74 29.50 -10.03
N ASP A 828 -10.02 30.59 -9.80
CA ASP A 828 -10.51 31.96 -10.09
C ASP A 828 -10.38 32.34 -11.58
N ASP A 829 -9.56 31.62 -12.36
CA ASP A 829 -9.22 31.94 -13.76
C ASP A 829 -9.86 31.00 -14.81
N ILE A 830 -10.27 29.80 -14.42
CA ILE A 830 -10.72 28.70 -15.30
C ILE A 830 -12.23 28.45 -15.23
N ASP A 831 -12.79 27.81 -16.25
CA ASP A 831 -14.21 27.48 -16.34
C ASP A 831 -14.50 25.97 -16.06
N VAL A 832 -13.56 25.08 -16.37
CA VAL A 832 -13.71 23.61 -16.24
C VAL A 832 -12.46 23.00 -15.58
N PHE A 833 -12.64 22.16 -14.57
CA PHE A 833 -11.54 21.42 -13.93
C PHE A 833 -11.25 20.12 -14.69
N SER A 834 -10.08 20.02 -15.33
CA SER A 834 -9.69 18.86 -16.13
C SER A 834 -8.70 17.90 -15.45
N TYR A 835 -8.90 16.60 -15.63
CA TYR A 835 -8.07 15.55 -15.04
C TYR A 835 -8.00 14.29 -15.91
N HIS A 836 -6.99 13.46 -15.65
CA HIS A 836 -6.70 12.24 -16.39
C HIS A 836 -6.76 11.01 -15.44
N PRO A 837 -7.91 10.32 -15.32
CA PRO A 837 -8.15 9.26 -14.34
C PRO A 837 -7.57 7.90 -14.77
N TYR A 838 -6.31 7.88 -15.20
CA TYR A 838 -5.63 6.63 -15.57
C TYR A 838 -5.53 5.64 -14.40
N ARG A 839 -5.35 4.36 -14.73
CA ARG A 839 -5.26 3.22 -13.81
C ARG A 839 -4.29 2.16 -14.36
N LEU A 840 -3.11 2.66 -14.78
CA LEU A 840 -2.29 2.04 -15.83
C LEU A 840 -1.93 0.57 -15.59
N ASP A 841 -2.33 -0.27 -16.55
CA ASP A 841 -1.87 -1.65 -16.81
C ASP A 841 -2.01 -2.66 -15.66
N LEU A 842 -2.79 -2.33 -14.64
CA LEU A 842 -3.11 -3.18 -13.51
C LEU A 842 -4.53 -3.73 -13.68
N VAL A 843 -4.65 -5.06 -13.83
CA VAL A 843 -5.92 -5.73 -14.16
C VAL A 843 -6.97 -5.54 -13.05
N ASP A 844 -6.51 -5.47 -11.80
CA ASP A 844 -7.27 -5.20 -10.57
C ASP A 844 -7.69 -3.72 -10.43
N ARG A 845 -7.10 -2.80 -11.22
CA ARG A 845 -7.44 -1.37 -11.26
C ARG A 845 -8.34 -1.04 -12.46
N PHE A 846 -9.44 -1.79 -12.56
CA PHE A 846 -10.51 -1.53 -13.51
C PHE A 846 -11.33 -0.26 -13.17
N PRO A 847 -12.14 0.29 -14.10
CA PRO A 847 -12.68 1.65 -14.01
C PRO A 847 -13.51 2.01 -12.78
N ALA A 848 -14.15 1.03 -12.13
CA ALA A 848 -14.92 1.28 -10.91
C ALA A 848 -14.03 1.56 -9.68
N ARG A 849 -12.76 1.15 -9.68
CA ARG A 849 -11.79 1.49 -8.61
C ARG A 849 -11.30 2.93 -8.78
N ALA A 850 -10.72 3.51 -7.72
CA ALA A 850 -10.14 4.85 -7.78
C ALA A 850 -8.96 4.93 -8.77
N SER A 851 -8.71 6.13 -9.30
CA SER A 851 -7.51 6.47 -10.07
C SER A 851 -6.36 6.77 -9.11
N GLU A 852 -5.62 5.72 -8.76
CA GLU A 852 -4.45 5.73 -7.88
C GLU A 852 -3.55 4.51 -8.20
N PHE A 853 -2.26 4.56 -7.87
CA PHE A 853 -1.37 3.40 -7.99
C PHE A 853 -1.49 2.44 -6.81
N ALA A 854 -1.29 1.14 -7.05
CA ALA A 854 -1.07 0.19 -5.96
C ALA A 854 0.23 0.54 -5.18
N PRO A 855 0.27 0.42 -3.84
CA PRO A 855 -0.74 -0.21 -2.97
C PRO A 855 -1.77 0.77 -2.36
N TYR A 856 -1.88 2.01 -2.85
CA TYR A 856 -2.83 2.99 -2.32
C TYR A 856 -4.29 2.51 -2.48
N ASN A 857 -5.15 2.89 -1.54
CA ASN A 857 -6.56 2.53 -1.51
C ASN A 857 -7.35 3.62 -0.76
N PHE A 858 -7.17 4.88 -1.18
CA PHE A 858 -7.64 6.05 -0.43
C PHE A 858 -9.15 6.29 -0.57
N TRP A 859 -9.73 5.86 -1.70
CA TRP A 859 -11.17 5.90 -1.97
C TRP A 859 -11.65 4.50 -2.34
N THR A 860 -12.83 4.10 -1.87
CA THR A 860 -13.39 2.75 -2.08
C THR A 860 -13.63 2.43 -3.56
N ASP A 861 -13.96 3.46 -4.32
CA ASP A 861 -14.33 3.42 -5.73
C ASP A 861 -14.06 4.78 -6.39
N TYR A 862 -14.25 4.84 -7.71
CA TYR A 862 -14.14 6.09 -8.46
C TYR A 862 -15.20 7.13 -8.06
N ARG A 863 -16.39 6.67 -7.66
CA ARG A 863 -17.53 7.55 -7.29
C ARG A 863 -17.22 8.38 -6.06
N SER A 864 -16.61 7.77 -5.03
CA SER A 864 -16.15 8.44 -3.82
C SER A 864 -14.94 9.34 -4.07
N GLN A 865 -14.08 9.02 -5.04
CA GLN A 865 -12.99 9.91 -5.46
C GLN A 865 -13.49 11.17 -6.18
N ILE A 866 -14.49 11.05 -7.06
CA ILE A 866 -15.13 12.20 -7.72
C ILE A 866 -15.98 13.03 -6.73
N ALA A 867 -16.59 12.40 -5.73
CA ALA A 867 -17.25 13.11 -4.64
C ALA A 867 -16.26 13.94 -3.78
N ASP A 868 -15.05 13.43 -3.53
CA ASP A 868 -13.99 14.18 -2.85
C ASP A 868 -13.53 15.38 -3.71
N LEU A 869 -13.24 15.17 -5.00
CA LEU A 869 -12.90 16.26 -5.93
C LEU A 869 -13.94 17.39 -5.90
N ARG A 870 -15.22 17.06 -6.08
CA ARG A 870 -16.33 18.03 -6.03
C ARG A 870 -16.48 18.71 -4.66
N SER A 871 -16.14 18.04 -3.57
CA SER A 871 -16.17 18.68 -2.23
C SER A 871 -15.18 19.84 -2.09
N ARG A 872 -14.16 19.92 -2.96
CA ARG A 872 -13.08 20.92 -2.92
C ARG A 872 -13.25 22.02 -3.97
N ILE A 873 -13.69 21.68 -5.18
CA ILE A 873 -13.92 22.65 -6.28
C ILE A 873 -15.37 23.20 -6.32
N GLY A 874 -16.30 22.57 -5.60
CA GLY A 874 -17.71 22.93 -5.59
C GLY A 874 -18.45 22.54 -6.88
N GLU A 875 -19.33 23.44 -7.36
CA GLU A 875 -20.19 23.24 -8.53
C GLU A 875 -19.48 23.51 -9.88
N MET A 876 -18.15 23.57 -9.89
CA MET A 876 -17.37 23.74 -11.13
C MET A 876 -17.54 22.50 -12.03
N PRO A 877 -17.80 22.67 -13.35
CA PRO A 877 -17.80 21.56 -14.29
C PRO A 877 -16.47 20.79 -14.27
N ILE A 878 -16.54 19.49 -14.54
CA ILE A 878 -15.36 18.61 -14.56
C ILE A 878 -15.31 17.80 -15.85
N ALA A 879 -14.10 17.64 -16.38
CA ALA A 879 -13.85 16.96 -17.64
C ALA A 879 -12.70 15.97 -17.53
N VAL A 880 -12.85 14.82 -18.21
CA VAL A 880 -11.79 13.84 -18.40
C VAL A 880 -11.16 14.10 -19.76
N THR A 881 -10.05 14.82 -19.79
CA THR A 881 -9.45 15.28 -21.05
C THR A 881 -8.41 14.30 -21.62
N GLU A 882 -7.99 13.28 -20.85
CA GLU A 882 -7.31 12.05 -21.30
C GLU A 882 -7.67 10.87 -20.38
N MET A 883 -8.17 9.76 -20.94
CA MET A 883 -8.23 8.46 -20.25
C MET A 883 -8.11 7.30 -21.25
N GLY A 884 -7.77 6.11 -20.76
CA GLY A 884 -7.80 4.89 -21.57
C GLY A 884 -6.98 3.75 -20.94
N TYR A 885 -6.87 2.65 -21.67
CA TYR A 885 -6.04 1.50 -21.32
C TYR A 885 -5.16 1.05 -22.49
N SER A 886 -3.88 0.75 -22.23
CA SER A 886 -2.92 0.33 -23.26
C SER A 886 -2.86 -1.20 -23.41
N THR A 887 -2.90 -1.68 -24.66
CA THR A 887 -2.80 -3.13 -24.96
C THR A 887 -1.36 -3.60 -25.21
N PHE A 888 -0.37 -2.92 -24.64
CA PHE A 888 1.04 -3.24 -24.86
C PHE A 888 1.43 -4.58 -24.22
N ARG A 889 2.51 -5.17 -24.73
CA ARG A 889 3.18 -6.34 -24.15
C ARG A 889 4.32 -5.87 -23.26
N ASN A 890 4.50 -6.52 -22.12
CA ASN A 890 5.75 -6.42 -21.37
C ASN A 890 6.87 -7.11 -22.18
N GLU A 891 8.03 -6.45 -22.33
CA GLU A 891 9.13 -6.95 -23.18
C GLU A 891 9.86 -8.17 -22.58
N ASP A 892 9.97 -8.25 -21.25
CA ASP A 892 10.65 -9.35 -20.55
C ASP A 892 9.81 -10.65 -20.54
N THR A 893 8.48 -10.54 -20.48
CA THR A 893 7.56 -11.69 -20.34
C THR A 893 6.78 -12.05 -21.61
N ASP A 894 6.71 -11.14 -22.59
CA ASP A 894 5.79 -11.19 -23.75
C ASP A 894 4.31 -11.43 -23.35
N THR A 895 3.90 -10.95 -22.17
CA THR A 895 2.50 -10.98 -21.69
C THR A 895 1.84 -9.62 -21.87
N ARG A 896 0.52 -9.63 -22.10
CA ARG A 896 -0.35 -8.45 -22.00
C ARG A 896 -1.06 -8.48 -20.66
N ASN A 897 -1.04 -7.37 -19.91
CA ASN A 897 -1.88 -7.22 -18.72
C ASN A 897 -3.31 -6.83 -19.11
N ILE A 898 -3.47 -6.02 -20.16
CA ILE A 898 -4.76 -5.63 -20.74
C ILE A 898 -4.84 -6.20 -22.17
N THR A 899 -5.88 -6.97 -22.48
CA THR A 899 -6.09 -7.51 -23.82
C THR A 899 -6.81 -6.53 -24.75
N LEU A 900 -6.90 -6.86 -26.04
CA LEU A 900 -7.70 -6.09 -27.01
C LEU A 900 -9.20 -6.04 -26.66
N LEU A 901 -9.69 -7.01 -25.89
CA LEU A 901 -11.08 -7.09 -25.46
C LEU A 901 -11.25 -6.48 -24.05
N THR A 902 -10.33 -6.72 -23.12
CA THR A 902 -10.26 -5.99 -21.83
C THR A 902 -10.26 -4.47 -22.05
N GLN A 903 -9.47 -3.97 -23.03
CA GLN A 903 -9.46 -2.55 -23.40
C GLN A 903 -10.87 -2.06 -23.75
N ALA A 904 -11.56 -2.75 -24.66
CA ALA A 904 -12.92 -2.42 -25.07
C ALA A 904 -13.91 -2.45 -23.89
N LYS A 905 -13.85 -3.50 -23.05
CA LYS A 905 -14.71 -3.65 -21.86
C LYS A 905 -14.51 -2.53 -20.85
N TYR A 906 -13.26 -2.18 -20.55
CA TYR A 906 -12.95 -1.15 -19.56
C TYR A 906 -13.30 0.25 -20.10
N GLU A 907 -13.00 0.57 -21.35
CA GLU A 907 -13.37 1.85 -21.95
C GLU A 907 -14.88 2.12 -21.84
N GLN A 908 -15.69 1.11 -22.15
CA GLN A 908 -17.15 1.19 -22.04
C GLN A 908 -17.64 1.46 -20.62
N ARG A 909 -17.02 0.82 -19.61
CA ARG A 909 -17.33 1.07 -18.20
C ARG A 909 -16.92 2.50 -17.79
N SER A 910 -15.75 2.99 -18.21
CA SER A 910 -15.30 4.36 -17.93
C SER A 910 -16.29 5.39 -18.46
N MET A 911 -16.59 5.34 -19.77
CA MET A 911 -17.49 6.29 -20.43
C MET A 911 -18.87 6.37 -19.76
N ILE A 912 -19.45 5.23 -19.36
CA ILE A 912 -20.75 5.20 -18.69
C ILE A 912 -20.68 5.65 -17.22
N LEU A 913 -19.56 5.41 -16.51
CA LEU A 913 -19.35 5.93 -15.15
C LEU A 913 -19.14 7.44 -15.15
N ASP A 914 -18.35 7.97 -16.09
CA ASP A 914 -18.12 9.41 -16.24
C ASP A 914 -19.42 10.14 -16.64
N PHE A 915 -20.22 9.56 -17.56
CA PHE A 915 -21.57 10.05 -17.90
C PHE A 915 -22.50 10.11 -16.69
N ASP A 916 -22.59 9.02 -15.92
CA ASP A 916 -23.44 8.91 -14.72
C ASP A 916 -23.02 9.86 -13.59
N LEU A 917 -21.72 10.14 -13.49
CA LEU A 917 -21.16 11.11 -12.56
C LEU A 917 -21.32 12.57 -13.06
N GLY A 918 -21.77 12.80 -14.30
CA GLY A 918 -21.89 14.14 -14.87
C GLY A 918 -20.53 14.79 -15.15
N VAL A 919 -19.64 14.03 -15.78
CA VAL A 919 -18.35 14.47 -16.34
C VAL A 919 -18.57 14.75 -17.83
N GLU A 920 -18.37 15.98 -18.29
CA GLU A 920 -18.41 16.32 -19.72
C GLU A 920 -17.28 17.30 -20.08
N PRO A 921 -16.52 17.03 -21.16
CA PRO A 921 -16.45 15.77 -21.90
C PRO A 921 -15.57 14.70 -21.23
N THR A 922 -15.66 13.48 -21.77
CA THR A 922 -14.76 12.35 -21.53
C THR A 922 -14.04 12.02 -22.83
N ILE A 923 -12.72 12.16 -22.86
CA ILE A 923 -11.88 12.09 -24.05
C ILE A 923 -10.93 10.89 -23.97
N ASN A 924 -11.13 9.94 -24.89
CA ASN A 924 -10.38 8.71 -24.97
C ASN A 924 -9.01 8.93 -25.64
N PHE A 925 -7.94 8.65 -24.92
CA PHE A 925 -6.58 8.55 -25.42
C PHE A 925 -6.34 7.12 -25.93
N ILE A 926 -6.23 6.86 -27.22
CA ILE A 926 -6.10 7.78 -28.37
C ILE A 926 -6.67 7.11 -29.62
N PHE A 927 -7.21 7.87 -30.58
CA PHE A 927 -7.77 7.25 -31.79
C PHE A 927 -6.68 6.52 -32.59
N LYS A 928 -5.56 7.22 -32.85
CA LYS A 928 -4.43 6.69 -33.62
C LYS A 928 -3.13 7.46 -33.34
N ARG A 929 -2.01 6.76 -33.20
CA ARG A 929 -0.64 7.28 -33.35
C ARG A 929 0.06 6.59 -34.53
N PRO A 930 1.07 7.23 -35.17
CA PRO A 930 1.69 6.73 -36.41
C PRO A 930 2.89 5.79 -36.19
N PHE A 931 3.30 5.57 -34.94
CA PHE A 931 4.41 4.69 -34.57
C PHE A 931 3.97 3.21 -34.51
N GLU A 932 4.91 2.27 -34.62
CA GLU A 932 4.67 0.83 -34.52
C GLU A 932 5.54 0.20 -33.43
N GLY A 933 4.96 -0.57 -32.51
CA GLY A 933 5.73 -1.39 -31.56
C GLY A 933 4.88 -2.11 -30.52
N GLN A 934 4.82 -3.45 -30.54
CA GLN A 934 3.96 -4.19 -29.60
C GLN A 934 4.33 -4.06 -28.11
N TYR A 935 5.55 -3.62 -27.79
CA TYR A 935 6.03 -3.34 -26.44
C TYR A 935 5.99 -1.85 -26.07
N GLU A 936 5.61 -0.98 -27.01
CA GLU A 936 5.56 0.45 -26.82
C GLU A 936 4.17 0.83 -26.26
N ARG A 937 4.16 1.38 -25.05
CA ARG A 937 2.95 1.71 -24.26
C ARG A 937 2.05 2.69 -24.98
N GLU A 938 2.65 3.75 -25.52
CA GLU A 938 1.98 4.96 -25.98
C GLU A 938 1.18 4.73 -27.27
N TYR A 939 1.73 3.92 -28.18
CA TYR A 939 1.06 3.42 -29.38
C TYR A 939 -0.08 2.44 -29.08
N ASN A 940 0.07 1.55 -28.08
CA ASN A 940 -0.91 0.48 -27.85
C ASN A 940 -2.25 0.95 -27.23
N PHE A 941 -2.37 2.23 -26.86
CA PHE A 941 -3.66 2.87 -26.53
C PHE A 941 -4.60 2.98 -27.75
N ASN A 942 -4.07 3.07 -28.98
CA ASN A 942 -4.81 3.29 -30.24
C ASN A 942 -6.19 2.59 -30.31
N ILE A 943 -7.21 3.27 -30.85
CA ILE A 943 -8.50 2.68 -31.22
C ILE A 943 -8.42 1.95 -32.57
N VAL A 944 -7.54 2.40 -33.48
CA VAL A 944 -7.26 1.75 -34.78
C VAL A 944 -5.76 1.52 -34.99
N GLU A 945 -5.40 0.44 -35.70
CA GLU A 945 -4.01 0.17 -36.07
C GLU A 945 -3.46 1.22 -37.07
N PRO A 946 -2.12 1.32 -37.26
CA PRO A 946 -1.51 2.33 -38.14
C PRO A 946 -2.00 2.27 -39.61
N ASP A 947 -2.51 1.13 -40.06
CA ASP A 947 -3.11 0.93 -41.39
C ASP A 947 -4.64 1.21 -41.44
N ASN A 948 -5.20 1.76 -40.35
CA ASN A 948 -6.63 1.99 -40.10
C ASN A 948 -7.46 0.70 -39.87
N THR A 949 -6.85 -0.46 -39.54
CA THR A 949 -7.63 -1.64 -39.11
C THR A 949 -8.29 -1.38 -37.73
N PRO A 950 -9.62 -1.53 -37.59
CA PRO A 950 -10.29 -1.34 -36.29
C PRO A 950 -9.94 -2.40 -35.25
N LYS A 951 -9.55 -1.98 -34.03
CA LYS A 951 -9.49 -2.85 -32.84
C LYS A 951 -10.91 -3.03 -32.26
N PRO A 952 -11.17 -4.01 -31.37
CA PRO A 952 -12.51 -4.23 -30.79
C PRO A 952 -13.12 -2.98 -30.13
N ILE A 953 -12.28 -2.16 -29.49
CA ILE A 953 -12.65 -0.87 -28.89
C ILE A 953 -13.37 0.07 -29.88
N TYR A 954 -13.03 0.08 -31.18
CA TYR A 954 -13.68 0.92 -32.19
C TYR A 954 -15.19 0.65 -32.27
N TYR A 955 -15.59 -0.61 -32.26
CA TYR A 955 -17.01 -1.00 -32.29
C TYR A 955 -17.66 -0.74 -30.94
N ALA A 956 -16.94 -1.03 -29.85
CA ALA A 956 -17.41 -0.86 -28.48
C ALA A 956 -17.79 0.60 -28.16
N VAL A 957 -16.96 1.58 -28.53
CA VAL A 957 -17.27 3.01 -28.33
C VAL A 957 -18.35 3.50 -29.29
N ARG A 958 -18.34 3.06 -30.57
CA ARG A 958 -19.38 3.39 -31.56
C ARG A 958 -20.78 2.98 -31.09
N ASN A 959 -20.89 1.82 -30.45
CA ASN A 959 -22.17 1.30 -29.94
C ASN A 959 -22.66 2.09 -28.71
N ILE A 960 -21.77 2.58 -27.83
CA ILE A 960 -22.13 3.51 -26.76
C ILE A 960 -22.59 4.85 -27.34
N ASN A 961 -21.77 5.45 -28.21
CA ASN A 961 -21.98 6.78 -28.78
C ASN A 961 -23.29 6.88 -29.58
N ALA A 962 -23.78 5.76 -30.13
CA ALA A 962 -25.09 5.69 -30.77
C ALA A 962 -26.26 5.76 -29.77
N ILE A 963 -26.11 5.20 -28.56
CA ILE A 963 -27.14 5.13 -27.52
C ILE A 963 -27.11 6.40 -26.65
N PHE A 964 -25.98 6.63 -25.98
CA PHE A 964 -25.77 7.66 -24.96
C PHE A 964 -25.61 9.04 -25.59
N ASP A 965 -26.43 10.00 -25.15
CA ASP A 965 -26.38 11.40 -25.55
C ASP A 965 -27.01 12.31 -24.49
N ASN A 966 -26.70 13.61 -24.56
CA ASN A 966 -27.05 14.66 -23.60
C ASN A 966 -28.56 14.95 -23.50
N SER A 967 -29.41 14.19 -24.22
CA SER A 967 -30.87 14.25 -24.08
C SER A 967 -31.44 13.38 -22.96
N MET A 968 -30.62 12.47 -22.39
CA MET A 968 -31.03 11.59 -21.31
C MET A 968 -31.17 12.30 -19.96
N GLN A 969 -31.97 11.70 -19.09
CA GLN A 969 -32.15 12.10 -17.69
C GLN A 969 -32.17 10.84 -16.83
N HIS A 970 -31.60 10.84 -15.62
CA HIS A 970 -31.73 9.70 -14.71
C HIS A 970 -33.20 9.34 -14.50
N ALA A 971 -33.51 8.04 -14.45
CA ALA A 971 -34.86 7.57 -14.25
C ALA A 971 -35.42 8.07 -12.90
N PRO A 972 -36.67 8.57 -12.84
CA PRO A 972 -37.27 9.09 -11.60
C PRO A 972 -37.74 7.97 -10.65
N PHE A 973 -37.11 6.80 -10.72
CA PHE A 973 -37.40 5.58 -9.97
C PHE A 973 -36.16 4.68 -9.92
N ASP A 974 -36.00 3.94 -8.83
CA ASP A 974 -34.93 2.96 -8.70
C ASP A 974 -35.21 1.71 -9.57
N VAL A 975 -34.12 1.10 -10.06
CA VAL A 975 -34.13 -0.23 -10.66
C VAL A 975 -33.25 -1.14 -9.80
N THR A 976 -33.83 -2.20 -9.24
CA THR A 976 -33.15 -3.10 -8.31
C THR A 976 -32.95 -4.49 -8.89
N CYS A 977 -31.92 -5.19 -8.44
CA CYS A 977 -31.72 -6.60 -8.75
C CYS A 977 -32.31 -7.51 -7.66
N GLU A 978 -33.20 -8.41 -8.04
CA GLU A 978 -33.56 -9.60 -7.25
C GLU A 978 -32.86 -10.83 -7.81
N ASN A 979 -32.67 -11.87 -6.98
CA ASN A 979 -32.02 -13.15 -7.32
C ASN A 979 -30.62 -13.03 -7.99
N GLY A 980 -29.96 -11.88 -7.84
CA GLY A 980 -28.68 -11.55 -8.47
C GLY A 980 -27.52 -12.43 -8.02
N THR A 981 -26.65 -12.80 -8.96
CA THR A 981 -25.43 -13.60 -8.71
C THR A 981 -24.12 -12.82 -8.89
N ALA A 982 -24.20 -11.58 -9.37
CA ALA A 982 -23.07 -10.66 -9.51
C ALA A 982 -22.56 -10.12 -8.15
N SER A 983 -21.29 -9.75 -8.10
CA SER A 983 -20.56 -9.48 -6.85
C SER A 983 -20.42 -8.01 -6.45
N ASP A 984 -20.29 -7.10 -7.42
CA ASP A 984 -20.15 -5.64 -7.29
C ASP A 984 -21.02 -4.98 -8.40
N LEU A 985 -22.30 -5.37 -8.43
CA LEU A 985 -23.25 -5.05 -9.50
C LEU A 985 -23.55 -3.54 -9.60
N GLN A 986 -23.23 -2.96 -10.76
CA GLN A 986 -23.64 -1.62 -11.15
C GLN A 986 -24.97 -1.69 -11.92
N ILE A 987 -25.92 -0.81 -11.62
CA ILE A 987 -27.19 -0.63 -12.36
C ILE A 987 -27.48 0.87 -12.47
N LEU A 988 -27.53 1.40 -13.70
CA LEU A 988 -27.70 2.83 -13.97
C LEU A 988 -28.85 3.02 -14.96
N ALA A 989 -29.90 3.71 -14.55
CA ALA A 989 -31.16 3.81 -15.29
C ALA A 989 -31.46 5.24 -15.73
N TYR A 990 -31.82 5.39 -17.01
CA TYR A 990 -32.07 6.67 -17.67
C TYR A 990 -33.36 6.64 -18.47
N THR A 991 -34.09 7.74 -18.50
CA THR A 991 -35.19 7.98 -19.44
C THR A 991 -34.76 8.95 -20.53
N LYS A 992 -35.10 8.64 -21.78
CA LYS A 992 -34.77 9.44 -22.96
C LYS A 992 -36.04 9.88 -23.71
N PRO A 993 -36.29 11.18 -23.88
CA PRO A 993 -37.50 11.67 -24.51
C PRO A 993 -37.45 11.61 -26.05
N GLY A 994 -38.41 10.95 -26.70
CA GLY A 994 -38.47 10.84 -28.18
C GLY A 994 -39.75 11.42 -28.80
N GLU A 995 -39.79 11.56 -30.12
CA GLU A 995 -40.97 12.12 -30.82
C GLU A 995 -42.17 11.16 -30.84
N ALA A 996 -41.92 9.86 -31.09
CA ALA A 996 -42.95 8.83 -31.22
C ALA A 996 -43.12 7.96 -29.96
N TYR A 997 -42.07 7.84 -29.16
CA TYR A 997 -42.00 7.05 -27.95
C TYR A 997 -40.91 7.58 -27.02
N ASP A 998 -41.01 7.26 -25.74
CA ASP A 998 -39.94 7.46 -24.74
C ASP A 998 -39.16 6.15 -24.55
N GLU A 999 -37.85 6.24 -24.37
CA GLU A 999 -37.02 5.09 -24.01
C GLU A 999 -36.67 5.09 -22.52
N LEU A 1000 -36.56 3.88 -21.96
CA LEU A 1000 -35.82 3.59 -20.74
C LEU A 1000 -34.54 2.83 -21.13
N ILE A 1001 -33.41 3.24 -20.59
CA ILE A 1001 -32.09 2.70 -20.89
C ILE A 1001 -31.44 2.36 -19.54
N ILE A 1002 -31.23 1.07 -19.30
CA ILE A 1002 -30.60 0.56 -18.08
C ILE A 1002 -29.27 -0.07 -18.48
N ALA A 1003 -28.16 0.53 -18.04
CA ALA A 1003 -26.84 -0.10 -18.12
C ALA A 1003 -26.61 -0.96 -16.87
N LEU A 1004 -26.14 -2.20 -17.04
CA LEU A 1004 -25.73 -3.06 -15.94
C LEU A 1004 -24.49 -3.90 -16.26
N TRP A 1005 -23.63 -4.06 -15.26
CA TRP A 1005 -22.42 -4.91 -15.32
C TRP A 1005 -21.93 -5.24 -13.90
N ASP A 1006 -21.12 -6.29 -13.76
CA ASP A 1006 -20.42 -6.58 -12.50
C ASP A 1006 -19.07 -5.85 -12.48
N ALA A 1007 -18.79 -5.08 -11.43
CA ALA A 1007 -17.53 -4.34 -11.27
C ALA A 1007 -16.38 -5.24 -10.77
N VAL A 1008 -16.05 -6.23 -11.59
CA VAL A 1008 -14.94 -7.19 -11.43
C VAL A 1008 -13.83 -6.97 -12.46
N GLU A 1009 -12.67 -7.57 -12.24
CA GLU A 1009 -11.64 -7.77 -13.27
C GLU A 1009 -12.26 -8.48 -14.50
N ALA A 1010 -11.94 -8.04 -15.71
CA ALA A 1010 -12.54 -8.60 -16.93
C ALA A 1010 -11.77 -9.83 -17.46
N ASP A 1011 -12.51 -10.89 -17.78
CA ASP A 1011 -12.01 -12.15 -18.34
C ASP A 1011 -12.46 -12.33 -19.79
N ASP A 1012 -11.49 -12.44 -20.71
CA ASP A 1012 -11.76 -12.72 -22.13
C ASP A 1012 -12.45 -14.07 -22.38
N ASN A 1013 -12.39 -15.00 -21.42
CA ASN A 1013 -12.95 -16.35 -21.53
C ASN A 1013 -14.37 -16.46 -20.95
N ASN A 1014 -14.68 -15.73 -19.88
CA ASN A 1014 -15.96 -15.79 -19.15
C ASN A 1014 -16.66 -14.43 -19.08
N HIS A 1015 -17.14 -13.96 -20.23
CA HIS A 1015 -17.76 -12.64 -20.37
C HIS A 1015 -19.07 -12.47 -19.57
N GLN A 1016 -19.92 -13.50 -19.48
CA GLN A 1016 -21.07 -13.50 -18.58
C GLN A 1016 -20.65 -14.02 -17.21
N VAL A 1017 -20.76 -13.14 -16.20
CA VAL A 1017 -20.32 -13.40 -14.82
C VAL A 1017 -21.48 -13.64 -13.86
N GLY A 1018 -22.72 -13.30 -14.26
CA GLY A 1018 -23.91 -13.59 -13.48
C GLY A 1018 -25.23 -13.43 -14.22
N THR A 1019 -26.30 -13.39 -13.44
CA THR A 1019 -27.69 -13.14 -13.83
C THR A 1019 -28.34 -12.20 -12.82
N CYS A 1020 -29.46 -11.57 -13.21
CA CYS A 1020 -30.22 -10.65 -12.39
C CYS A 1020 -31.70 -10.63 -12.81
N ASP A 1021 -32.63 -10.64 -11.85
CA ASP A 1021 -34.02 -10.27 -12.11
C ASP A 1021 -34.18 -8.76 -11.89
N LEU A 1022 -34.37 -7.98 -12.96
CA LEU A 1022 -34.56 -6.53 -12.85
C LEU A 1022 -35.98 -6.21 -12.41
N VAL A 1023 -36.10 -5.53 -11.27
CA VAL A 1023 -37.36 -5.11 -10.64
C VAL A 1023 -37.43 -3.59 -10.57
N MET A 1024 -38.56 -3.02 -11.02
CA MET A 1024 -38.80 -1.57 -11.04
C MET A 1024 -40.30 -1.24 -11.06
N PRO A 1025 -40.73 0.00 -10.78
CA PRO A 1025 -42.15 0.38 -10.84
C PRO A 1025 -42.77 0.22 -12.24
N SER A 1026 -44.03 -0.21 -12.30
CA SER A 1026 -44.80 -0.35 -13.53
C SER A 1026 -45.19 1.01 -14.12
N THR A 1027 -44.33 1.51 -15.00
CA THR A 1027 -44.33 2.88 -15.55
C THR A 1027 -45.00 3.04 -16.91
N GLY A 1028 -45.25 1.94 -17.63
CA GLY A 1028 -46.02 1.92 -18.89
C GLY A 1028 -45.25 1.46 -20.14
N TYR A 1029 -44.00 1.02 -20.00
CA TYR A 1029 -43.23 0.40 -21.08
C TYR A 1029 -43.95 -0.83 -21.68
N GLU A 1030 -43.91 -0.96 -23.00
CA GLU A 1030 -44.62 -2.00 -23.75
C GLU A 1030 -43.78 -3.26 -23.98
N GLY A 1031 -42.44 -3.12 -24.01
CA GLY A 1031 -41.49 -4.20 -24.25
C GLY A 1031 -40.04 -3.77 -24.09
N PHE A 1032 -39.15 -4.77 -23.98
CA PHE A 1032 -37.74 -4.60 -23.62
C PHE A 1032 -36.82 -5.48 -24.48
N ALA A 1033 -35.57 -5.05 -24.65
CA ALA A 1033 -34.50 -5.78 -25.34
C ALA A 1033 -33.15 -5.59 -24.64
N PHE A 1034 -32.31 -6.63 -24.61
CA PHE A 1034 -30.94 -6.59 -24.08
C PHE A 1034 -29.91 -6.55 -25.20
N TYR A 1035 -28.84 -5.77 -25.04
CA TYR A 1035 -27.70 -5.69 -25.95
C TYR A 1035 -26.39 -5.84 -25.18
N ASP A 1036 -25.50 -6.67 -25.70
CA ASP A 1036 -24.06 -6.61 -25.44
C ASP A 1036 -23.44 -5.61 -26.44
N LEU A 1037 -22.70 -4.63 -25.95
CA LEU A 1037 -22.15 -3.54 -26.76
C LEU A 1037 -20.77 -3.83 -27.37
N LEU A 1038 -20.12 -4.96 -27.08
CA LEU A 1038 -18.70 -5.20 -27.47
C LEU A 1038 -18.47 -5.47 -28.96
N TYR A 1039 -19.50 -5.82 -29.72
CA TYR A 1039 -19.36 -6.38 -31.06
C TYR A 1039 -19.83 -5.44 -32.17
N GLU A 1040 -19.24 -5.57 -33.37
CA GLU A 1040 -19.61 -4.76 -34.56
C GLU A 1040 -21.11 -4.73 -34.87
N ASN A 1041 -21.81 -5.85 -34.59
CA ASN A 1041 -23.22 -6.06 -34.92
C ASN A 1041 -24.03 -6.44 -33.67
N SER A 1042 -24.08 -5.56 -32.66
CA SER A 1042 -24.89 -5.72 -31.46
C SER A 1042 -26.40 -5.84 -31.77
N GLN A 1043 -26.89 -7.08 -31.86
CA GLN A 1043 -28.31 -7.41 -32.03
C GLN A 1043 -29.03 -7.40 -30.68
N ALA A 1044 -30.33 -7.12 -30.69
CA ALA A 1044 -31.18 -7.32 -29.53
C ALA A 1044 -31.41 -8.80 -29.21
N ASN A 1045 -31.29 -9.14 -27.92
CA ASN A 1045 -31.94 -10.29 -27.33
C ASN A 1045 -33.31 -9.86 -26.79
N GLU A 1046 -34.39 -10.42 -27.34
CA GLU A 1046 -35.77 -10.10 -26.92
C GLU A 1046 -36.01 -10.48 -25.45
N LEU A 1047 -36.51 -9.54 -24.64
CA LEU A 1047 -36.83 -9.80 -23.23
C LEU A 1047 -38.34 -10.00 -23.03
N ASN A 1048 -38.67 -10.95 -22.15
CA ASN A 1048 -40.03 -11.14 -21.65
C ASN A 1048 -40.12 -10.52 -20.26
N PHE A 1049 -41.26 -9.91 -19.92
CA PHE A 1049 -41.45 -9.31 -18.61
C PHE A 1049 -42.85 -9.59 -18.05
N GLN A 1050 -42.97 -9.44 -16.74
CA GLN A 1050 -44.21 -9.62 -16.01
C GLN A 1050 -44.57 -8.33 -15.28
N VAL A 1051 -45.85 -7.98 -15.25
CA VAL A 1051 -46.37 -6.97 -14.31
C VAL A 1051 -47.03 -7.69 -13.14
N VAL A 1052 -46.55 -7.44 -11.92
CA VAL A 1052 -47.05 -8.04 -10.67
C VAL A 1052 -47.14 -6.95 -9.61
N ASP A 1053 -48.33 -6.79 -9.01
CA ASP A 1053 -48.62 -5.84 -7.90
C ASP A 1053 -48.14 -4.39 -8.08
N GLY A 1054 -47.98 -3.95 -9.34
CA GLY A 1054 -47.54 -2.60 -9.70
C GLY A 1054 -46.03 -2.47 -9.97
N LEU A 1055 -45.29 -3.59 -9.98
CA LEU A 1055 -43.89 -3.68 -10.41
C LEU A 1055 -43.79 -4.35 -11.78
N VAL A 1056 -42.81 -3.94 -12.58
CA VAL A 1056 -42.29 -4.71 -13.72
C VAL A 1056 -41.14 -5.57 -13.21
N ILE A 1057 -41.18 -6.85 -13.55
CA ILE A 1057 -40.11 -7.83 -13.29
C ILE A 1057 -39.64 -8.37 -14.64
N ILE A 1058 -38.36 -8.19 -14.96
CA ILE A 1058 -37.69 -8.76 -16.13
C ILE A 1058 -36.68 -9.80 -15.63
N PRO A 1059 -37.00 -11.11 -15.69
CA PRO A 1059 -36.16 -12.15 -15.10
C PRO A 1059 -34.97 -12.54 -15.97
N ASP A 1060 -34.00 -13.23 -15.36
CA ASP A 1060 -32.87 -13.91 -16.03
C ASP A 1060 -31.99 -12.99 -16.91
N ILE A 1061 -31.87 -11.70 -16.61
CA ILE A 1061 -31.02 -10.77 -17.37
C ILE A 1061 -29.55 -11.15 -17.19
N PRO A 1062 -28.76 -11.31 -18.28
CA PRO A 1062 -27.33 -11.55 -18.18
C PRO A 1062 -26.61 -10.38 -17.50
N VAL A 1063 -25.79 -10.66 -16.48
CA VAL A 1063 -24.80 -9.70 -15.98
C VAL A 1063 -23.45 -10.05 -16.58
N LEU A 1064 -22.87 -9.07 -17.26
CA LEU A 1064 -21.63 -9.17 -18.00
C LEU A 1064 -20.48 -8.47 -17.24
N ASP A 1065 -19.24 -8.76 -17.62
CA ASP A 1065 -18.06 -7.97 -17.25
C ASP A 1065 -17.81 -6.79 -18.20
N SER A 1066 -18.80 -6.40 -19.00
CA SER A 1066 -18.92 -5.12 -19.72
C SER A 1066 -20.33 -4.55 -19.53
N PRO A 1067 -20.59 -3.29 -19.91
CA PRO A 1067 -21.94 -2.75 -19.88
C PRO A 1067 -22.89 -3.47 -20.85
N GLY A 1068 -23.74 -4.34 -20.29
CA GLY A 1068 -24.97 -4.77 -20.96
C GLY A 1068 -26.01 -3.65 -20.87
N ILE A 1069 -26.79 -3.44 -21.92
CA ILE A 1069 -27.86 -2.43 -21.94
C ILE A 1069 -29.22 -3.11 -22.10
N VAL A 1070 -30.17 -2.80 -21.22
CA VAL A 1070 -31.60 -3.04 -21.45
C VAL A 1070 -32.26 -1.76 -21.95
N ARG A 1071 -32.82 -1.79 -23.18
CA ARG A 1071 -33.70 -0.72 -23.69
C ARG A 1071 -35.16 -1.15 -23.54
N GLY A 1072 -36.01 -0.26 -23.03
CA GLY A 1072 -37.46 -0.38 -22.99
C GLY A 1072 -38.14 0.77 -23.72
N ILE A 1073 -39.30 0.53 -24.34
CA ILE A 1073 -40.05 1.55 -25.11
C ILE A 1073 -41.44 1.80 -24.53
N GLN A 1074 -41.82 3.07 -24.40
CA GLN A 1074 -43.15 3.54 -23.96
C GLN A 1074 -43.75 4.49 -25.01
N LEU A 1075 -44.95 4.19 -25.52
CA LEU A 1075 -45.64 5.07 -26.46
C LEU A 1075 -46.16 6.37 -25.80
N ARG A 1076 -46.23 7.44 -26.61
CA ARG A 1076 -46.76 8.78 -26.24
C ARG A 1076 -48.18 9.03 -26.74
#